data_AF-A0A7C8IML6-F1
#
_entry.id   AF-A0A7C8IML6-F1
#
_cell.length_a   1.000
_cell.length_b   1.000
_cell.length_c   1.000
_cell.angle_alpha   90.00
_cell.angle_beta   90.00
_cell.angle_gamma   90.00
#
_symmetry.space_group_name_H-M   'P 1'
#
loop_
_entity.id
_entity.type
_entity.pdbx_description
1 polymer ?
#
loop_
_entity_poly.entity_id
_entity_poly.type
_entity_poly.pdbx_seq_one_letter_code
_entity_poly.pdbx_strand_id
1 'polypeptide(L)'
;MAQSSQNAGTLRTACDRCYELKARCQRASTAASCAWCERLGLTCTTVRPVRPAGRRVQKRTLPVPAKPSKDPEIVIWLENVASLLPEERELLIFLLGRPENIDRYVVCPSFQVAMNRSLVTQLLLAVPILKDSYLACASALKQLDPTLSMSTDNGVRHASSAMKTLLSLPISNSQDAVLCLTLGAALALSVYSTIGVGVADICHYCLTATSPFMEKVTSNGHTEPWHGVLVLLETMDCLVHRQRPTLRFQPRNSQSVDRHLGLCSPLLPYYYDLCIISHSLVNTTNTSDLATLQKQLDEIHTSVEAWIPSHVSHLTGEFGAAEIVVLLAQVKVYRLGVLLVIHRLRHAFGVHDEQADIWSKEILMELEMAKRITKRPIRYVTLPFLIAAVEIREHGTRNKALQRFGVIETRKSYLAGLVLPVLIASFLSSAVSAEICKCVPSDPCWPSSAVWNSFNTTISGRLIQSVPPAAVCYPSRPEYDQKSCGDILEKWTVDGFYSSDPITINGQQWAGDSCNPIYSNGTSITGDANAGKKGCSIGMYPHYVVNATEASHVQAAVKFAKANNIRLIIKNTGHRGSGKNTGYGSLSIWTHYMKNIEFHKDFKPQGCFNGTGPSKQMAATLGAGVQDGELFAEMANHDAIAVGGTNNDVGVVGWASGGGHGLLTGTYGNGADNIIEATIVTPDGKLITANSCQNTDIFWAIRGGGGATFGVVLNVTVKAFPMPYVSVLGFDIYATNSTSSTAWFEFVAKFISMLAEAQDSGFHGYWTMGGDPSWALAGAFFLYNTPNDTVASIQEPILQFLSDSNETVTHESYSIWAPSWYQLLSLLPSTSGGTVAKAITASRLLTKRTLQGNQAKMAETLEFLATKSTAAPSGSSISFSGTMTISSTPVDNALNPAWRDAAVHLIVEQHWDDSTPTSRVNAMVDDMTYNKLNALRELDPGTGAYLNEANDFEPGWQWSFFGSHYRRLHAIKAEYDPEDVLWCPNCVGSEAWVQTHDGLLCRAYQPLKRI
;
A
#
# COMPACT_ATOMS: atom_id res chain seq x y z
N MET A 1 71.81 -0.77 57.25
CA MET A 1 70.54 -0.06 56.94
C MET A 1 70.14 -0.46 55.53
N ALA A 2 68.96 -0.95 55.16
CA ALA A 2 67.75 -1.40 55.83
C ALA A 2 66.99 -2.32 54.84
N GLN A 3 66.07 -3.15 55.34
CA GLN A 3 65.24 -4.14 54.62
C GLN A 3 64.14 -3.52 53.72
N SER A 4 63.63 -4.29 52.74
CA SER A 4 62.18 -4.52 52.45
C SER A 4 62.04 -5.41 51.19
N SER A 5 61.02 -6.20 50.91
CA SER A 5 60.03 -7.01 51.64
C SER A 5 59.35 -7.90 50.56
N GLN A 6 59.12 -9.18 50.83
CA GLN A 6 58.29 -10.07 50.00
C GLN A 6 56.80 -9.66 50.09
N ASN A 7 56.01 -9.86 49.02
CA ASN A 7 54.57 -10.14 49.20
C ASN A 7 53.86 -10.84 48.01
N ALA A 8 53.30 -12.00 48.34
CA ALA A 8 52.00 -12.61 47.97
C ALA A 8 51.52 -12.66 46.50
N GLY A 9 51.57 -13.86 45.92
CA GLY A 9 50.80 -14.25 44.73
C GLY A 9 49.30 -14.44 45.05
N THR A 10 48.43 -13.97 44.17
CA THR A 10 46.96 -14.02 44.29
C THR A 10 46.44 -15.46 44.40
N LEU A 11 45.89 -15.81 45.56
CA LEU A 11 45.25 -17.10 45.83
C LEU A 11 43.94 -17.25 45.05
N ARG A 12 43.83 -18.33 44.26
CA ARG A 12 42.65 -18.63 43.43
C ARG A 12 41.49 -19.05 44.32
N THR A 13 40.33 -18.42 44.20
CA THR A 13 39.20 -18.62 45.13
C THR A 13 38.26 -19.77 44.76
N ALA A 14 38.08 -20.07 43.46
CA ALA A 14 37.24 -21.17 42.97
C ALA A 14 38.05 -22.35 42.37
N CYS A 15 37.56 -23.59 42.52
CA CYS A 15 38.13 -24.77 41.82
C CYS A 15 37.90 -24.71 40.31
N ASP A 16 38.72 -25.44 39.55
CA ASP A 16 38.71 -25.37 38.08
C ASP A 16 37.36 -25.74 37.48
N ARG A 17 36.69 -26.73 38.07
CA ARG A 17 35.38 -27.22 37.60
C ARG A 17 34.25 -26.24 37.87
N CYS A 18 34.19 -25.65 39.06
CA CYS A 18 33.23 -24.58 39.36
C CYS A 18 33.48 -23.35 38.47
N TYR A 19 34.75 -23.07 38.14
CA TYR A 19 35.13 -22.00 37.23
C TYR A 19 34.68 -22.26 35.79
N GLU A 20 34.88 -23.47 35.25
CA GLU A 20 34.41 -23.86 33.91
C GLU A 20 32.88 -23.83 33.81
N LEU A 21 32.19 -24.34 34.82
CA LEU A 21 30.73 -24.39 34.86
C LEU A 21 30.09 -23.05 35.27
N LYS A 22 30.90 -22.02 35.54
CA LYS A 22 30.47 -20.70 36.06
C LYS A 22 29.58 -20.79 37.30
N ALA A 23 29.78 -21.82 38.12
CA ALA A 23 29.03 -22.07 39.34
C ALA A 23 29.76 -21.51 40.58
N ARG A 24 29.02 -21.19 41.65
CA ARG A 24 29.60 -20.64 42.89
C ARG A 24 30.34 -21.73 43.66
N CYS A 25 31.66 -21.59 43.78
CA CYS A 25 32.51 -22.53 44.51
C CYS A 25 32.48 -22.24 46.02
N GLN A 26 31.83 -23.11 46.81
CA GLN A 26 31.81 -23.01 48.28
C GLN A 26 32.86 -23.95 48.90
N ARG A 27 33.87 -23.38 49.56
CA ARG A 27 34.92 -24.10 50.28
C ARG A 27 35.46 -23.27 51.44
N ALA A 28 35.92 -23.92 52.50
CA ALA A 28 36.43 -23.26 53.70
C ALA A 28 37.83 -22.64 53.50
N SER A 29 38.68 -23.25 52.67
CA SER A 29 40.00 -22.74 52.31
C SER A 29 40.40 -23.18 50.89
N THR A 30 41.47 -22.60 50.34
CA THR A 30 41.95 -22.94 48.99
C THR A 30 42.55 -24.34 48.87
N ALA A 31 42.92 -24.95 50.00
CA ALA A 31 43.44 -26.32 50.08
C ALA A 31 42.36 -27.38 50.37
N ALA A 32 41.17 -26.95 50.82
CA ALA A 32 40.04 -27.85 51.06
C ALA A 32 39.26 -28.15 49.76
N SER A 33 38.71 -29.37 49.67
CA SER A 33 37.75 -29.72 48.62
C SER A 33 36.51 -28.84 48.74
N CYS A 34 35.91 -28.47 47.60
CA CYS A 34 34.66 -27.72 47.65
C CYS A 34 33.49 -28.63 47.97
N ALA A 35 32.48 -28.11 48.67
CA ALA A 35 31.32 -28.87 49.15
C ALA A 35 30.59 -29.62 48.03
N TRP A 36 30.73 -29.15 46.79
CA TRP A 36 30.15 -29.79 45.62
C TRP A 36 30.98 -30.97 45.10
N CYS A 37 32.31 -30.83 45.05
CA CYS A 37 33.23 -31.92 44.71
C CYS A 37 33.20 -33.03 45.77
N GLU A 38 33.15 -32.66 47.05
CA GLU A 38 33.10 -33.60 48.17
C GLU A 38 31.81 -34.44 48.16
N ARG A 39 30.66 -33.80 47.94
CA ARG A 39 29.36 -34.49 47.85
C ARG A 39 29.25 -35.45 46.68
N LEU A 40 30.00 -35.20 45.61
CA LEU A 40 30.02 -36.02 44.39
C LEU A 40 31.18 -37.04 44.37
N GLY A 41 32.02 -37.10 45.41
CA GLY A 41 33.19 -37.98 45.46
C GLY A 41 34.28 -37.65 44.43
N LEU A 42 34.31 -36.39 43.96
CA LEU A 42 35.20 -35.96 42.87
C LEU A 42 36.41 -35.18 43.40
N THR A 43 37.56 -35.35 42.75
CA THR A 43 38.80 -34.64 43.11
C THR A 43 38.69 -33.15 42.78
N CYS A 44 38.96 -32.29 43.76
CA CYS A 44 38.85 -30.84 43.63
C CYS A 44 40.21 -30.19 43.33
N THR A 45 40.42 -29.68 42.11
CA THR A 45 41.70 -29.10 41.68
C THR A 45 41.60 -27.59 41.40
N THR A 46 42.74 -26.90 41.55
CA THR A 46 42.90 -25.47 41.24
C THR A 46 44.13 -25.21 40.37
N VAL A 47 44.42 -26.09 39.42
CA VAL A 47 45.67 -26.11 38.64
C VAL A 47 45.57 -25.33 37.32
N ARG A 48 44.39 -24.81 36.95
CA ARG A 48 44.22 -24.03 35.69
C ARG A 48 45.26 -22.91 35.52
N PRO A 49 45.83 -22.67 34.34
CA PRO A 49 46.86 -21.65 34.16
C PRO A 49 46.36 -20.23 34.52
N VAL A 50 47.20 -19.42 35.18
CA VAL A 50 46.89 -17.99 35.40
C VAL A 50 46.90 -17.31 34.04
N ARG A 51 45.77 -16.76 33.58
CA ARG A 51 45.79 -15.90 32.39
C ARG A 51 46.67 -14.68 32.69
N PRO A 52 47.60 -14.30 31.80
CA PRO A 52 48.41 -13.11 31.99
C PRO A 52 47.53 -11.89 32.26
N ALA A 53 47.94 -11.04 33.21
CA ALA A 53 47.27 -9.77 33.42
C ALA A 53 47.26 -8.99 32.10
N GLY A 54 46.07 -8.66 31.61
CA GLY A 54 45.91 -7.85 30.41
C GLY A 54 46.71 -6.56 30.56
N ARG A 55 47.63 -6.31 29.63
CA ARG A 55 48.34 -5.04 29.53
C ARG A 55 47.30 -3.92 29.51
N ARG A 56 47.37 -2.99 30.45
CA ARG A 56 46.61 -1.73 30.36
C ARG A 56 47.01 -1.09 29.03
N VAL A 57 46.05 -0.98 28.11
CA VAL A 57 46.27 -0.32 26.83
C VAL A 57 46.60 1.13 27.16
N GLN A 58 47.87 1.52 26.96
CA GLN A 58 48.24 2.92 26.80
C GLN A 58 47.25 3.50 25.78
N LYS A 59 46.67 4.66 26.08
CA LYS A 59 46.01 5.51 25.06
C LYS A 59 47.07 5.87 24.03
N ARG A 60 47.35 4.93 23.14
CA ARG A 60 47.89 5.15 21.83
C ARG A 60 46.72 5.81 21.13
N THR A 61 46.83 7.12 20.92
CA THR A 61 46.18 7.77 19.80
C THR A 61 46.38 6.83 18.63
N LEU A 62 45.31 6.08 18.30
CA LEU A 62 45.23 5.40 17.03
C LEU A 62 45.57 6.49 16.01
N PRO A 63 46.42 6.20 15.00
CA PRO A 63 46.38 7.03 13.82
C PRO A 63 44.90 7.14 13.47
N VAL A 64 44.40 8.37 13.32
CA VAL A 64 43.18 8.62 12.56
C VAL A 64 43.20 7.61 11.42
N PRO A 65 42.16 6.77 11.23
CA PRO A 65 42.19 5.76 10.17
C PRO A 65 42.71 6.46 8.93
N ALA A 66 43.84 5.98 8.41
CA ALA A 66 44.47 6.63 7.27
C ALA A 66 43.34 6.88 6.27
N LYS A 67 43.19 8.15 5.84
CA LYS A 67 42.19 8.51 4.83
C LYS A 67 42.19 7.39 3.79
N PRO A 68 41.07 6.72 3.52
CA PRO A 68 41.10 5.48 2.74
C PRO A 68 41.76 5.77 1.40
N SER A 69 42.89 5.12 1.13
CA SER A 69 43.64 5.37 -0.10
C SER A 69 42.84 4.80 -1.25
N LYS A 70 42.29 5.70 -2.08
CA LYS A 70 41.65 5.34 -3.33
C LYS A 70 42.67 4.64 -4.22
N ASP A 71 42.26 3.62 -4.98
CA ASP A 71 43.11 3.07 -6.04
C ASP A 71 43.42 4.18 -7.07
N PRO A 72 44.69 4.63 -7.20
CA PRO A 72 45.02 5.80 -8.01
C PRO A 72 44.65 5.63 -9.48
N GLU A 73 44.77 4.41 -10.04
CA GLU A 73 44.54 4.17 -11.47
C GLU A 73 43.05 4.26 -11.84
N ILE A 74 42.16 3.73 -10.99
CA ILE A 74 40.70 3.77 -11.22
C ILE A 74 40.17 5.19 -11.08
N VAL A 75 40.68 5.96 -10.11
CA VAL A 75 40.31 7.36 -9.93
C VAL A 75 40.75 8.20 -11.13
N ILE A 76 42.00 8.04 -11.58
CA ILE A 76 42.51 8.72 -12.77
C ILE A 76 41.70 8.34 -14.01
N TRP A 77 41.30 7.08 -14.18
CA TRP A 77 40.45 6.68 -15.30
C TRP A 77 39.06 7.32 -15.24
N LEU A 78 38.36 7.24 -14.09
CA LEU A 78 37.03 7.84 -13.91
C LEU A 78 37.04 9.38 -14.07
N GLU A 79 38.13 10.04 -13.69
CA GLU A 79 38.33 11.48 -13.90
C GLU A 79 38.41 11.87 -15.38
N ASN A 80 38.86 10.95 -16.24
CA ASN A 80 39.02 11.16 -17.69
C ASN A 80 37.80 10.75 -18.52
N VAL A 81 36.74 10.19 -17.93
CA VAL A 81 35.49 9.86 -18.64
C VAL A 81 34.64 11.12 -18.81
N ALA A 82 34.69 11.73 -20.01
CA ALA A 82 34.03 13.00 -20.31
C ALA A 82 32.49 13.00 -20.14
N SER A 83 31.84 11.84 -20.19
CA SER A 83 30.38 11.70 -20.12
C SER A 83 29.79 11.63 -18.70
N LEU A 84 30.61 11.69 -17.65
CA LEU A 84 30.16 11.62 -16.25
C LEU A 84 30.03 13.01 -15.63
N LEU A 85 28.87 13.29 -15.03
CA LEU A 85 28.68 14.47 -14.18
C LEU A 85 29.52 14.36 -12.88
N PRO A 86 29.89 15.48 -12.23
CA PRO A 86 30.70 15.44 -11.01
C PRO A 86 30.13 14.54 -9.90
N GLU A 87 28.80 14.59 -9.68
CA GLU A 87 28.12 13.76 -8.67
C GLU A 87 28.13 12.27 -9.04
N GLU A 88 28.00 11.93 -10.32
CA GLU A 88 28.08 10.56 -10.82
C GLU A 88 29.50 9.98 -10.61
N ARG A 89 30.54 10.81 -10.83
CA ARG A 89 31.93 10.41 -10.58
C ARG A 89 32.16 10.08 -9.12
N GLU A 90 31.64 10.89 -8.19
CA GLU A 90 31.77 10.62 -6.76
C GLU A 90 31.11 9.30 -6.35
N LEU A 91 29.93 9.00 -6.90
CA LEU A 91 29.22 7.75 -6.63
C LEU A 91 29.96 6.53 -7.19
N LEU A 92 30.50 6.62 -8.41
CA LEU A 92 31.30 5.52 -8.99
C LEU A 92 32.64 5.35 -8.28
N ILE A 93 33.31 6.44 -7.85
CA ILE A 93 34.51 6.36 -7.01
C ILE A 93 34.18 5.74 -5.64
N PHE A 94 33.00 6.04 -5.07
CA PHE A 94 32.55 5.38 -3.84
C PHE A 94 32.36 3.88 -4.05
N LEU A 95 31.66 3.45 -5.10
CA LEU A 95 31.40 2.03 -5.36
C LEU A 95 32.67 1.25 -5.75
N LEU A 96 33.50 1.81 -6.63
CA LEU A 96 34.60 1.09 -7.28
C LEU A 96 35.97 1.43 -6.72
N GLY A 97 36.16 2.60 -6.13
CA GLY A 97 37.47 3.04 -5.61
C GLY A 97 37.84 2.40 -4.26
N ARG A 98 36.95 1.59 -3.67
CA ARG A 98 37.12 0.92 -2.37
C ARG A 98 36.51 -0.48 -2.37
N PRO A 99 37.33 -1.55 -2.42
CA PRO A 99 36.82 -2.93 -2.38
C PRO A 99 35.95 -3.26 -1.16
N GLU A 100 36.16 -2.57 -0.03
CA GLU A 100 35.40 -2.82 1.20
C GLU A 100 33.91 -2.44 1.05
N ASN A 101 33.58 -1.50 0.17
CA ASN A 101 32.19 -1.07 -0.06
C ASN A 101 31.35 -2.15 -0.74
N ILE A 102 32.00 -3.13 -1.39
CA ILE A 102 31.36 -4.25 -2.08
C ILE A 102 31.16 -5.46 -1.12
N ASP A 103 31.58 -5.36 0.15
CA ASP A 103 31.39 -6.42 1.17
C ASP A 103 29.94 -6.90 1.30
N ARG A 104 28.96 -6.03 1.03
CA ARG A 104 27.52 -6.38 1.07
C ARG A 104 27.07 -7.28 -0.08
N TYR A 105 27.83 -7.32 -1.18
CA TYR A 105 27.49 -8.08 -2.38
C TYR A 105 28.22 -9.42 -2.50
N VAL A 106 29.13 -9.74 -1.59
CA VAL A 106 29.85 -11.02 -1.56
C VAL A 106 29.59 -11.79 -0.26
N VAL A 107 29.71 -13.12 -0.31
CA VAL A 107 29.49 -14.00 0.84
C VAL A 107 30.61 -13.90 1.87
N CYS A 108 31.84 -13.65 1.43
CA CYS A 108 33.04 -13.58 2.26
C CYS A 108 33.98 -12.44 1.80
N PRO A 109 34.66 -11.74 2.74
CA PRO A 109 35.61 -10.66 2.42
C PRO A 109 36.70 -11.03 1.42
N SER A 110 37.16 -12.29 1.42
CA SER A 110 38.15 -12.80 0.48
C SER A 110 37.76 -12.64 -1.00
N PHE A 111 36.46 -12.42 -1.30
CA PHE A 111 35.98 -12.16 -2.65
C PHE A 111 35.91 -10.67 -3.05
N GLN A 112 36.09 -9.73 -2.12
CA GLN A 112 35.91 -8.29 -2.38
C GLN A 112 36.80 -7.78 -3.53
N VAL A 113 38.10 -8.15 -3.52
CA VAL A 113 39.06 -7.72 -4.53
C VAL A 113 38.72 -8.29 -5.91
N ALA A 114 38.40 -9.58 -5.97
CA ALA A 114 38.00 -10.24 -7.22
C ALA A 114 36.69 -9.67 -7.79
N MET A 115 35.74 -9.32 -6.91
CA MET A 115 34.47 -8.70 -7.27
C MET A 115 34.67 -7.28 -7.79
N ASN A 116 35.43 -6.47 -7.06
CA ASN A 116 35.74 -5.10 -7.45
C ASN A 116 36.43 -5.05 -8.83
N ARG A 117 37.43 -5.90 -9.06
CA ARG A 117 38.12 -6.01 -10.35
C ARG A 117 37.16 -6.38 -11.49
N SER A 118 36.20 -7.27 -11.22
CA SER A 118 35.19 -7.69 -12.19
C SER A 118 34.27 -6.54 -12.57
N LEU A 119 33.71 -5.85 -11.57
CA LEU A 119 32.85 -4.67 -11.76
C LEU A 119 33.56 -3.58 -12.56
N VAL A 120 34.81 -3.27 -12.22
CA VAL A 120 35.64 -2.30 -12.93
C VAL A 120 35.83 -2.73 -14.38
N THR A 121 36.25 -3.98 -14.62
CA THR A 121 36.50 -4.49 -15.97
C THR A 121 35.24 -4.42 -16.85
N GLN A 122 34.07 -4.79 -16.31
CA GLN A 122 32.81 -4.71 -17.03
C GLN A 122 32.41 -3.25 -17.33
N LEU A 123 32.57 -2.35 -16.35
CA LEU A 123 32.26 -0.94 -16.57
C LEU A 123 33.20 -0.32 -17.62
N LEU A 124 34.50 -0.63 -17.59
CA LEU A 124 35.47 -0.17 -18.60
C LEU A 124 35.04 -0.57 -20.02
N LEU A 125 34.51 -1.78 -20.19
CA LEU A 125 34.11 -2.32 -21.48
C LEU A 125 32.76 -1.79 -21.97
N ALA A 126 31.87 -1.38 -21.06
CA ALA A 126 30.48 -1.08 -21.40
C ALA A 126 29.88 0.08 -20.57
N VAL A 127 30.61 1.20 -20.44
CA VAL A 127 30.16 2.38 -19.68
C VAL A 127 28.74 2.82 -20.05
N PRO A 128 28.36 3.00 -21.34
CA PRO A 128 27.02 3.49 -21.68
C PRO A 128 25.90 2.55 -21.23
N ILE A 129 26.20 1.26 -21.07
CA ILE A 129 25.22 0.24 -20.70
C ILE A 129 25.11 0.10 -19.18
N LEU A 130 26.25 0.07 -18.49
CA LEU A 130 26.30 -0.26 -17.06
C LEU A 130 26.26 0.95 -16.13
N LYS A 131 26.61 2.15 -16.61
CA LYS A 131 26.76 3.37 -15.78
C LYS A 131 25.60 3.57 -14.82
N ASP A 132 24.38 3.67 -15.32
CA ASP A 132 23.23 4.03 -14.49
C ASP A 132 22.87 2.94 -13.46
N SER A 133 23.09 1.67 -13.79
CA SER A 133 22.86 0.59 -12.82
C SER A 133 23.88 0.59 -11.69
N TYR A 134 25.13 0.95 -11.99
CA TYR A 134 26.18 1.07 -10.99
C TYR A 134 25.96 2.32 -10.14
N LEU A 135 25.48 3.41 -10.72
CA LEU A 135 25.05 4.59 -9.96
C LEU A 135 23.89 4.28 -9.02
N ALA A 136 22.88 3.54 -9.48
CA ALA A 136 21.78 3.09 -8.65
C ALA A 136 22.28 2.20 -7.48
N CYS A 137 23.17 1.24 -7.76
CA CYS A 137 23.85 0.44 -6.75
C CYS A 137 24.65 1.28 -5.74
N ALA A 138 25.40 2.25 -6.20
CA ALA A 138 26.21 3.13 -5.36
C ALA A 138 25.32 3.98 -4.44
N SER A 139 24.23 4.54 -4.97
CA SER A 139 23.23 5.27 -4.20
C SER A 139 22.57 4.38 -3.15
N ALA A 140 22.17 3.16 -3.51
CA ALA A 140 21.60 2.19 -2.58
C ALA A 140 22.56 1.84 -1.43
N LEU A 141 23.85 1.60 -1.72
CA LEU A 141 24.86 1.34 -0.69
C LEU A 141 25.07 2.55 0.24
N LYS A 142 25.10 3.76 -0.32
CA LYS A 142 25.36 4.99 0.45
C LYS A 142 24.18 5.35 1.37
N GLN A 143 22.95 5.04 0.96
CA GLN A 143 21.76 5.16 1.81
C GLN A 143 21.78 4.22 3.03
N LEU A 144 22.57 3.15 2.96
CA LEU A 144 22.72 2.19 4.05
C LEU A 144 23.86 2.53 5.01
N ASP A 145 24.54 3.65 4.80
CA ASP A 145 25.51 4.23 5.72
C ASP A 145 24.80 5.32 6.56
N PRO A 146 24.54 5.09 7.86
CA PRO A 146 23.85 6.06 8.71
C PRO A 146 24.64 7.37 8.92
N THR A 147 25.90 7.45 8.48
CA THR A 147 26.74 8.65 8.58
C THR A 147 26.62 9.58 7.36
N LEU A 148 25.93 9.16 6.29
CA LEU A 148 25.85 9.90 5.03
C LEU A 148 24.38 10.22 4.69
N SER A 149 24.05 11.51 4.56
CA SER A 149 22.71 11.98 4.14
C SER A 149 22.66 12.13 2.62
N MET A 150 21.75 11.42 1.93
CA MET A 150 21.43 11.64 0.51
C MET A 150 19.94 11.51 0.24
N SER A 151 19.46 12.24 -0.78
CA SER A 151 18.08 12.17 -1.29
C SER A 151 17.81 10.81 -1.96
N THR A 152 16.66 10.20 -1.64
CA THR A 152 16.15 8.95 -2.23
C THR A 152 15.86 9.08 -3.74
N ASP A 153 15.56 10.29 -4.20
CA ASP A 153 15.08 10.60 -5.55
C ASP A 153 16.13 10.32 -6.65
N ASN A 154 17.41 10.60 -6.35
CA ASN A 154 18.51 10.40 -7.32
C ASN A 154 18.77 8.92 -7.63
N GLY A 155 18.64 8.02 -6.64
CA GLY A 155 18.86 6.59 -6.83
C GLY A 155 17.79 5.94 -7.71
N VAL A 156 16.53 6.33 -7.53
CA VAL A 156 15.38 5.86 -8.32
C VAL A 156 15.50 6.32 -9.76
N ARG A 157 15.95 7.55 -10.00
CA ARG A 157 16.21 8.07 -11.35
C ARG A 157 17.24 7.22 -12.12
N HIS A 158 18.36 6.88 -11.48
CA HIS A 158 19.38 6.03 -12.10
C HIS A 158 18.87 4.59 -12.32
N ALA A 159 18.08 4.04 -11.40
CA ALA A 159 17.45 2.74 -11.59
C ALA A 159 16.48 2.73 -12.79
N SER A 160 15.68 3.80 -12.96
CA SER A 160 14.78 3.97 -14.11
C SER A 160 15.54 4.05 -15.44
N SER A 161 16.63 4.82 -15.48
CA SER A 161 17.50 4.90 -16.67
C SER A 161 18.15 3.55 -16.99
N ALA A 162 18.68 2.85 -15.98
CA ALA A 162 19.25 1.52 -16.14
C ALA A 162 18.23 0.49 -16.64
N MET A 163 16.98 0.56 -16.17
CA MET A 163 15.90 -0.28 -16.67
C MET A 163 15.65 -0.03 -18.16
N LYS A 164 15.56 1.24 -18.60
CA LYS A 164 15.42 1.59 -20.01
C LYS A 164 16.55 0.98 -20.86
N THR A 165 17.78 1.08 -20.36
CA THR A 165 18.95 0.47 -21.01
C THR A 165 18.81 -1.05 -21.10
N LEU A 166 18.42 -1.73 -20.01
CA LEU A 166 18.24 -3.19 -19.96
C LEU A 166 17.23 -3.70 -21.00
N LEU A 167 16.16 -2.95 -21.22
CA LEU A 167 15.10 -3.29 -22.16
C LEU A 167 15.48 -3.04 -23.61
N SER A 168 16.34 -2.05 -23.83
CA SER A 168 16.85 -1.69 -25.16
C SER A 168 18.08 -2.50 -25.60
N LEU A 169 18.70 -3.26 -24.69
CA LEU A 169 19.94 -3.99 -24.95
C LEU A 169 19.67 -5.19 -25.88
N PRO A 170 20.16 -5.18 -27.14
CA PRO A 170 19.99 -6.32 -28.03
C PRO A 170 20.88 -7.48 -27.54
N ILE A 171 20.29 -8.65 -27.33
CA ILE A 171 21.03 -9.86 -26.90
C ILE A 171 21.16 -10.79 -28.11
N SER A 172 22.28 -10.69 -28.82
CA SER A 172 22.54 -11.49 -30.02
C SER A 172 23.68 -12.50 -29.83
N ASN A 173 24.50 -12.32 -28.81
CA ASN A 173 25.65 -13.17 -28.52
C ASN A 173 25.89 -13.33 -27.00
N SER A 174 26.87 -14.16 -26.62
CA SER A 174 27.18 -14.43 -25.23
C SER A 174 27.77 -13.24 -24.45
N GLN A 175 28.38 -12.25 -25.12
CA GLN A 175 28.87 -11.04 -24.47
C GLN A 175 27.72 -10.11 -24.11
N ASP A 176 26.74 -9.93 -25.00
CA ASP A 176 25.51 -9.16 -24.72
C ASP A 176 24.74 -9.78 -23.54
N ALA A 177 24.70 -11.12 -23.48
CA ALA A 177 24.08 -11.84 -22.37
C ALA A 177 24.80 -11.58 -21.04
N VAL A 178 26.13 -11.50 -21.02
CA VAL A 178 26.90 -11.14 -19.82
C VAL A 178 26.59 -9.70 -19.37
N LEU A 179 26.47 -8.76 -20.32
CA LEU A 179 26.09 -7.38 -20.02
C LEU A 179 24.66 -7.29 -19.47
N CYS A 180 23.72 -8.03 -20.05
CA CYS A 180 22.34 -8.11 -19.57
C CYS A 180 22.28 -8.64 -18.13
N LEU A 181 22.97 -9.75 -17.84
CA LEU A 181 23.00 -10.33 -16.49
C LEU A 181 23.66 -9.38 -15.48
N THR A 182 24.74 -8.70 -15.87
CA THR A 182 25.45 -7.74 -15.00
C THR A 182 24.60 -6.52 -14.70
N LEU A 183 23.99 -5.94 -15.74
CA LEU A 183 23.06 -4.82 -15.64
C LEU A 183 21.85 -5.18 -14.77
N GLY A 184 21.24 -6.32 -15.07
CA GLY A 184 20.08 -6.86 -14.36
C GLY A 184 20.37 -7.14 -12.89
N ALA A 185 21.52 -7.72 -12.56
CA ALA A 185 21.87 -8.02 -11.17
C ALA A 185 22.18 -6.76 -10.36
N ALA A 186 22.90 -5.79 -10.94
CA ALA A 186 23.10 -4.49 -10.30
C ALA A 186 21.75 -3.80 -10.05
N LEU A 187 20.89 -3.76 -11.06
CA LEU A 187 19.55 -3.18 -10.94
C LEU A 187 18.71 -3.90 -9.88
N ALA A 188 18.63 -5.23 -9.93
CA ALA A 188 17.89 -6.06 -8.98
C ALA A 188 18.35 -5.83 -7.53
N LEU A 189 19.66 -5.78 -7.27
CA LEU A 189 20.20 -5.51 -5.94
C LEU A 189 19.90 -4.09 -5.45
N SER A 190 19.96 -3.10 -6.35
CA SER A 190 19.61 -1.71 -6.03
C SER A 190 18.13 -1.55 -5.69
N VAL A 191 17.23 -2.10 -6.52
CA VAL A 191 15.77 -2.09 -6.34
C VAL A 191 15.37 -2.88 -5.10
N TYR A 192 15.96 -4.05 -4.87
CA TYR A 192 15.75 -4.85 -3.67
C TYR A 192 16.08 -4.07 -2.38
N SER A 193 17.13 -3.22 -2.43
CA SER A 193 17.58 -2.45 -1.27
C SER A 193 16.83 -1.12 -1.05
N THR A 194 16.14 -0.60 -2.08
CA THR A 194 15.57 0.76 -2.06
C THR A 194 14.06 0.82 -2.25
N ILE A 195 13.49 -0.07 -3.07
CA ILE A 195 12.08 -0.06 -3.50
C ILE A 195 11.33 -1.29 -2.98
N GLY A 196 11.98 -2.47 -2.97
CA GLY A 196 11.45 -3.72 -2.41
C GLY A 196 10.44 -4.48 -3.28
N VAL A 197 9.96 -3.91 -4.39
CA VAL A 197 9.02 -4.55 -5.34
C VAL A 197 9.58 -4.54 -6.77
N GLY A 198 9.18 -5.52 -7.60
CA GLY A 198 9.58 -5.63 -9.03
C GLY A 198 10.92 -6.33 -9.31
N VAL A 199 11.58 -6.87 -8.27
CA VAL A 199 12.87 -7.59 -8.41
C VAL A 199 12.70 -8.88 -9.20
N ALA A 200 11.60 -9.61 -8.98
CA ALA A 200 11.32 -10.86 -9.68
C ALA A 200 11.19 -10.65 -11.19
N ASP A 201 10.52 -9.58 -11.63
CA ASP A 201 10.34 -9.25 -13.05
C ASP A 201 11.66 -8.94 -13.74
N ILE A 202 12.57 -8.21 -13.08
CA ILE A 202 13.93 -7.95 -13.57
C ILE A 202 14.68 -9.27 -13.75
N CYS A 203 14.62 -10.15 -12.73
CA CYS A 203 15.30 -11.44 -12.77
C CYS A 203 14.75 -12.30 -13.90
N HIS A 204 13.42 -12.43 -13.99
CA HIS A 204 12.72 -13.18 -15.03
C HIS A 204 13.08 -12.70 -16.43
N TYR A 205 13.04 -11.39 -16.67
CA TYR A 205 13.40 -10.78 -17.95
C TYR A 205 14.83 -11.14 -18.34
N CYS A 206 15.79 -10.92 -17.45
CA CYS A 206 17.20 -11.18 -17.72
C CYS A 206 17.43 -12.66 -18.02
N LEU A 207 16.95 -13.56 -17.16
CA LEU A 207 17.14 -15.01 -17.31
C LEU A 207 16.49 -15.55 -18.57
N THR A 208 15.30 -15.06 -18.93
CA THR A 208 14.60 -15.43 -20.17
C THR A 208 15.37 -14.95 -21.39
N ALA A 209 15.77 -13.68 -21.40
CA ALA A 209 16.45 -13.07 -22.54
C ALA A 209 17.84 -13.67 -22.78
N THR A 210 18.52 -14.14 -21.72
CA THR A 210 19.85 -14.77 -21.83
C THR A 210 19.84 -16.29 -21.93
N SER A 211 18.69 -16.96 -21.68
CA SER A 211 18.53 -18.43 -21.68
C SER A 211 19.25 -19.13 -22.85
N PRO A 212 19.11 -18.70 -24.13
CA PRO A 212 19.76 -19.36 -25.27
C PRO A 212 21.29 -19.35 -25.25
N PHE A 213 21.88 -18.42 -24.50
CA PHE A 213 23.33 -18.23 -24.43
C PHE A 213 23.94 -18.79 -23.16
N MET A 214 23.14 -19.29 -22.21
CA MET A 214 23.59 -19.66 -20.87
C MET A 214 24.63 -20.77 -20.87
N GLU A 215 24.56 -21.73 -21.79
CA GLU A 215 25.58 -22.80 -21.91
C GLU A 215 26.96 -22.22 -22.25
N LYS A 216 27.03 -21.29 -23.22
CA LYS A 216 28.27 -20.60 -23.59
C LYS A 216 28.74 -19.60 -22.54
N VAL A 217 27.81 -18.91 -21.89
CA VAL A 217 28.12 -17.99 -20.79
C VAL A 217 28.67 -18.77 -19.60
N THR A 218 28.15 -19.96 -19.30
CA THR A 218 28.61 -20.79 -18.17
C THR A 218 29.90 -21.55 -18.47
N SER A 219 30.16 -21.93 -19.73
CA SER A 219 31.39 -22.61 -20.15
C SER A 219 32.61 -21.69 -20.23
N ASN A 220 32.42 -20.40 -20.55
CA ASN A 220 33.50 -19.42 -20.57
C ASN A 220 33.87 -19.04 -19.13
N GLY A 221 34.89 -19.69 -18.57
CA GLY A 221 35.36 -19.54 -17.17
C GLY A 221 35.75 -18.13 -16.70
N HIS A 222 35.57 -17.10 -17.53
CA HIS A 222 35.85 -15.68 -17.26
C HIS A 222 34.59 -14.82 -17.02
N THR A 223 33.37 -15.37 -17.17
CA THR A 223 32.11 -14.61 -16.98
C THR A 223 31.66 -14.60 -15.52
N GLU A 224 31.22 -13.43 -15.06
CA GLU A 224 30.83 -13.14 -13.68
C GLU A 224 29.55 -13.92 -13.26
N PRO A 225 29.45 -14.45 -12.03
CA PRO A 225 28.36 -15.35 -11.61
C PRO A 225 27.04 -14.64 -11.27
N TRP A 226 26.74 -13.51 -11.92
CA TRP A 226 25.50 -12.74 -11.68
C TRP A 226 24.22 -13.54 -11.94
N HIS A 227 24.27 -14.52 -12.85
CA HIS A 227 23.15 -15.41 -13.11
C HIS A 227 22.69 -16.18 -11.86
N GLY A 228 23.59 -16.59 -10.96
CA GLY A 228 23.22 -17.31 -9.74
C GLY A 228 22.42 -16.43 -8.76
N VAL A 229 22.76 -15.14 -8.69
CA VAL A 229 22.01 -14.16 -7.87
C VAL A 229 20.61 -13.95 -8.43
N LEU A 230 20.49 -13.77 -9.75
CA LEU A 230 19.19 -13.60 -10.40
C LEU A 230 18.31 -14.85 -10.25
N VAL A 231 18.88 -16.04 -10.44
CA VAL A 231 18.15 -17.31 -10.23
C VAL A 231 17.71 -17.46 -8.78
N LEU A 232 18.55 -17.12 -7.79
CA LEU A 232 18.16 -17.17 -6.39
C LEU A 232 16.97 -16.24 -6.10
N LEU A 233 17.04 -14.98 -6.56
CA LEU A 233 15.99 -13.98 -6.33
C LEU A 233 14.67 -14.36 -7.00
N GLU A 234 14.71 -14.88 -8.25
CA GLU A 234 13.52 -15.40 -8.93
C GLU A 234 12.97 -16.65 -8.24
N THR A 235 13.83 -17.58 -7.81
CA THR A 235 13.41 -18.81 -7.13
C THR A 235 12.72 -18.52 -5.80
N MET A 236 13.21 -17.52 -5.05
CA MET A 236 12.57 -17.05 -3.82
C MET A 236 11.13 -16.60 -4.07
N ASP A 237 10.92 -15.78 -5.09
CA ASP A 237 9.61 -15.27 -5.47
C ASP A 237 8.68 -16.38 -5.97
N CYS A 238 9.20 -17.25 -6.86
CA CYS A 238 8.47 -18.39 -7.39
C CYS A 238 8.02 -19.36 -6.29
N LEU A 239 8.83 -19.57 -5.26
CA LEU A 239 8.48 -20.47 -4.16
C LEU A 239 7.29 -19.93 -3.36
N VAL A 240 7.29 -18.63 -3.07
CA VAL A 240 6.21 -17.93 -2.37
C VAL A 240 4.92 -17.93 -3.20
N HIS A 241 5.05 -17.70 -4.50
CA HIS A 241 3.92 -17.57 -5.42
C HIS A 241 3.53 -18.89 -6.10
N ARG A 242 4.12 -20.03 -5.72
CA ARG A 242 3.94 -21.35 -6.36
C ARG A 242 4.01 -21.28 -7.90
N GLN A 243 5.01 -20.59 -8.41
CA GLN A 243 5.32 -20.46 -9.84
C GLN A 243 6.54 -21.29 -10.23
N ARG A 244 6.78 -21.44 -11.54
CA ARG A 244 7.94 -22.16 -12.08
C ARG A 244 9.07 -21.16 -12.35
N PRO A 245 10.27 -21.33 -11.78
CA PRO A 245 11.42 -20.46 -12.11
C PRO A 245 11.85 -20.65 -13.58
N THR A 246 12.46 -19.62 -14.17
CA THR A 246 12.83 -19.61 -15.59
C THR A 246 13.94 -20.61 -15.91
N LEU A 247 14.98 -20.64 -15.07
CA LEU A 247 16.16 -21.47 -15.29
C LEU A 247 16.48 -22.31 -14.06
N ARG A 248 16.71 -23.60 -14.29
CA ARG A 248 17.29 -24.50 -13.29
C ARG A 248 18.80 -24.24 -13.22
N PHE A 249 19.28 -23.75 -12.06
CA PHE A 249 20.69 -23.43 -11.84
C PHE A 249 21.61 -24.63 -12.12
N GLN A 250 22.74 -24.40 -12.78
CA GLN A 250 23.74 -25.44 -13.09
C GLN A 250 25.07 -25.09 -12.39
N PRO A 251 25.45 -25.80 -11.32
CA PRO A 251 26.71 -25.52 -10.62
C PRO A 251 27.92 -25.81 -11.51
N ARG A 252 28.86 -24.86 -11.61
CA ARG A 252 30.05 -24.96 -12.49
C ARG A 252 31.05 -26.05 -12.07
N ASN A 253 31.24 -26.27 -10.77
CA ASN A 253 32.08 -27.33 -10.18
C ASN A 253 31.73 -27.50 -8.69
N SER A 254 31.56 -28.74 -8.21
CA SER A 254 31.27 -29.01 -6.80
C SER A 254 32.43 -28.67 -5.83
N GLN A 255 33.62 -28.34 -6.37
CA GLN A 255 34.81 -28.00 -5.57
C GLN A 255 35.08 -26.48 -5.44
N SER A 256 34.41 -25.62 -6.23
CA SER A 256 34.64 -24.17 -6.19
C SER A 256 33.62 -23.43 -5.31
N VAL A 257 34.07 -22.48 -4.50
CA VAL A 257 33.19 -21.61 -3.68
C VAL A 257 32.66 -20.45 -4.52
N ASP A 258 31.34 -20.32 -4.64
CA ASP A 258 30.72 -19.20 -5.34
C ASP A 258 30.83 -17.91 -4.50
N ARG A 259 31.14 -16.77 -5.13
CA ARG A 259 31.34 -15.50 -4.41
C ARG A 259 30.07 -14.91 -3.80
N HIS A 260 28.88 -15.33 -4.24
CA HIS A 260 27.58 -14.89 -3.73
C HIS A 260 26.88 -16.03 -2.98
N LEU A 261 26.76 -17.20 -3.63
CA LEU A 261 26.05 -18.37 -3.12
C LEU A 261 26.92 -19.30 -2.27
N GLY A 262 28.21 -19.00 -2.11
CA GLY A 262 29.13 -19.78 -1.29
C GLY A 262 29.15 -21.26 -1.69
N LEU A 263 29.05 -22.12 -0.68
CA LEU A 263 29.01 -23.58 -0.82
C LEU A 263 27.59 -24.13 -1.02
N CYS A 264 26.54 -23.29 -0.95
CA CYS A 264 25.15 -23.77 -1.07
C CYS A 264 24.63 -23.78 -2.52
N SER A 265 25.43 -23.35 -3.50
CA SER A 265 25.04 -23.37 -4.91
C SER A 265 24.53 -24.73 -5.43
N PRO A 266 25.03 -25.91 -4.96
CA PRO A 266 24.47 -27.21 -5.37
C PRO A 266 23.09 -27.52 -4.76
N LEU A 267 22.60 -26.72 -3.80
CA LEU A 267 21.27 -26.87 -3.21
C LEU A 267 20.18 -26.09 -3.95
N LEU A 268 20.53 -25.06 -4.74
CA LEU A 268 19.57 -24.28 -5.54
C LEU A 268 18.71 -25.13 -6.51
N PRO A 269 19.26 -26.15 -7.20
CA PRO A 269 18.44 -27.02 -8.05
C PRO A 269 17.29 -27.70 -7.29
N TYR A 270 17.46 -28.05 -6.01
CA TYR A 270 16.36 -28.63 -5.23
C TYR A 270 15.27 -27.61 -4.93
N TYR A 271 15.61 -26.34 -4.70
CA TYR A 271 14.59 -25.29 -4.56
C TYR A 271 13.81 -25.07 -5.86
N TYR A 272 14.50 -25.15 -7.02
CA TYR A 272 13.82 -25.16 -8.32
C TYR A 272 12.83 -26.33 -8.42
N ASP A 273 13.29 -27.54 -8.11
CA ASP A 273 12.46 -28.76 -8.19
C ASP A 273 11.26 -28.67 -7.22
N LEU A 274 11.44 -28.09 -6.03
CA LEU A 274 10.35 -27.81 -5.10
C LEU A 274 9.33 -26.78 -5.61
N CYS A 275 9.77 -25.74 -6.32
CA CYS A 275 8.85 -24.81 -6.98
C CYS A 275 7.99 -25.52 -8.05
N ILE A 276 8.60 -26.41 -8.84
CA ILE A 276 7.87 -27.23 -9.84
C ILE A 276 6.82 -28.12 -9.16
N ILE A 277 7.20 -28.83 -8.09
CA ILE A 277 6.28 -29.68 -7.32
C ILE A 277 5.17 -28.84 -6.70
N SER A 278 5.52 -27.74 -6.03
CA SER A 278 4.58 -26.82 -5.41
C SER A 278 3.56 -26.27 -6.40
N HIS A 279 4.00 -25.87 -7.59
CA HIS A 279 3.13 -25.43 -8.68
C HIS A 279 2.18 -26.54 -9.15
N SER A 280 2.70 -27.76 -9.34
CA SER A 280 1.93 -28.92 -9.80
C SER A 280 0.85 -29.34 -8.79
N LEU A 281 1.12 -29.20 -7.50
CA LEU A 281 0.16 -29.48 -6.41
C LEU A 281 -1.06 -28.54 -6.41
N VAL A 282 -1.08 -27.41 -7.13
CA VAL A 282 -2.23 -26.49 -7.17
C VAL A 282 -3.39 -27.08 -7.99
N ASN A 283 -3.08 -27.75 -9.10
CA ASN A 283 -4.06 -28.13 -10.13
C ASN A 283 -4.36 -29.63 -10.16
N THR A 284 -3.69 -30.42 -9.32
CA THR A 284 -3.77 -31.89 -9.37
C THR A 284 -4.88 -32.40 -8.46
N THR A 285 -5.92 -33.00 -9.04
CA THR A 285 -7.01 -33.70 -8.31
C THR A 285 -6.94 -35.23 -8.42
N ASN A 286 -6.03 -35.74 -9.26
CA ASN A 286 -5.86 -37.17 -9.54
C ASN A 286 -4.93 -37.84 -8.51
N THR A 287 -5.35 -38.97 -7.96
CA THR A 287 -4.62 -39.74 -6.95
C THR A 287 -3.30 -40.33 -7.46
N SER A 288 -3.16 -40.68 -8.75
CA SER A 288 -1.90 -41.21 -9.30
C SER A 288 -0.81 -40.15 -9.37
N ASP A 289 -1.20 -38.92 -9.71
CA ASP A 289 -0.28 -37.81 -9.90
C ASP A 289 0.20 -37.30 -8.54
N LEU A 290 -0.68 -37.28 -7.53
CA LEU A 290 -0.31 -37.00 -6.14
C LEU A 290 0.70 -38.02 -5.59
N ALA A 291 0.53 -39.32 -5.88
CA ALA A 291 1.50 -40.35 -5.47
C ALA A 291 2.87 -40.15 -6.14
N THR A 292 2.89 -39.68 -7.39
CA THR A 292 4.12 -39.38 -8.13
C THR A 292 4.84 -38.16 -7.53
N LEU A 293 4.11 -37.09 -7.23
CA LEU A 293 4.66 -35.89 -6.59
C LEU A 293 5.18 -36.19 -5.18
N GLN A 294 4.49 -37.04 -4.42
CA GLN A 294 4.95 -37.48 -3.11
C GLN A 294 6.27 -38.26 -3.21
N LYS A 295 6.38 -39.17 -4.18
CA LYS A 295 7.63 -39.90 -4.45
C LYS A 295 8.79 -38.96 -4.79
N GLN A 296 8.54 -37.93 -5.60
CA GLN A 296 9.56 -36.91 -5.91
C GLN A 296 10.00 -36.14 -4.67
N LEU A 297 9.07 -35.79 -3.76
CA LEU A 297 9.42 -35.18 -2.47
C LEU A 297 10.29 -36.10 -1.61
N ASP A 298 10.02 -37.42 -1.61
CA ASP A 298 10.80 -38.41 -0.86
C ASP A 298 12.23 -38.56 -1.43
N GLU A 299 12.38 -38.55 -2.76
CA GLU A 299 13.67 -38.59 -3.45
C GLU A 299 14.51 -37.34 -3.14
N ILE A 300 13.90 -36.15 -3.19
CA ILE A 300 14.57 -34.88 -2.82
C ILE A 300 14.95 -34.89 -1.34
N HIS A 301 14.03 -35.29 -0.45
CA HIS A 301 14.27 -35.36 0.99
C HIS A 301 15.50 -36.21 1.31
N THR A 302 15.53 -37.44 0.80
CA THR A 302 16.64 -38.39 1.01
C THR A 302 17.96 -37.83 0.48
N SER A 303 17.93 -37.22 -0.71
CA SER A 303 19.12 -36.65 -1.34
C SER A 303 19.68 -35.48 -0.55
N VAL A 304 18.83 -34.58 -0.05
CA VAL A 304 19.22 -33.38 0.70
C VAL A 304 19.64 -33.71 2.13
N GLU A 305 19.03 -34.70 2.76
CA GLU A 305 19.39 -35.16 4.10
C GLU A 305 20.80 -35.78 4.12
N ALA A 306 21.14 -36.56 3.10
CA ALA A 306 22.46 -37.17 2.92
C ALA A 306 23.52 -36.20 2.34
N TRP A 307 23.12 -35.02 1.86
CA TRP A 307 24.01 -34.09 1.18
C TRP A 307 24.97 -33.39 2.16
N ILE A 308 26.26 -33.37 1.82
CA ILE A 308 27.35 -32.74 2.56
C ILE A 308 28.21 -31.95 1.56
N PRO A 309 28.72 -30.75 1.90
CA PRO A 309 29.63 -30.01 1.02
C PRO A 309 30.93 -30.79 0.76
N SER A 310 31.34 -30.85 -0.50
CA SER A 310 32.55 -31.57 -0.92
C SER A 310 33.83 -30.90 -0.41
N HIS A 311 34.77 -31.71 0.11
CA HIS A 311 36.19 -31.36 0.28
C HIS A 311 36.47 -30.11 1.17
N VAL A 312 35.78 -30.01 2.31
CA VAL A 312 35.95 -28.94 3.33
C VAL A 312 37.41 -28.73 3.77
N SER A 313 38.26 -29.77 3.67
CA SER A 313 39.69 -29.71 3.99
C SER A 313 40.51 -28.76 3.11
N HIS A 314 40.07 -28.44 1.89
CA HIS A 314 40.76 -27.51 1.01
C HIS A 314 40.49 -26.03 1.37
N LEU A 315 39.39 -25.76 2.08
CA LEU A 315 38.99 -24.40 2.45
C LEU A 315 39.96 -23.73 3.44
N THR A 316 40.67 -24.52 4.25
CA THR A 316 41.60 -24.00 5.27
C THR A 316 42.84 -23.33 4.68
N GLY A 317 43.13 -23.54 3.40
CA GLY A 317 44.21 -22.85 2.68
C GLY A 317 43.77 -21.58 1.94
N GLU A 318 42.47 -21.43 1.67
CA GLU A 318 41.92 -20.35 0.84
C GLU A 318 41.12 -19.31 1.64
N PHE A 319 40.51 -19.71 2.76
CA PHE A 319 39.62 -18.86 3.55
C PHE A 319 40.03 -18.83 5.02
N GLY A 320 39.80 -17.70 5.68
CA GLY A 320 40.02 -17.57 7.12
C GLY A 320 39.03 -18.41 7.93
N ALA A 321 39.40 -18.80 9.15
CA ALA A 321 38.54 -19.61 10.02
C ALA A 321 37.13 -19.00 10.24
N ALA A 322 37.02 -17.66 10.30
CA ALA A 322 35.73 -16.99 10.41
C ALA A 322 34.89 -17.09 9.13
N GLU A 323 35.51 -17.05 7.95
CA GLU A 323 34.83 -17.20 6.65
C GLU A 323 34.34 -18.64 6.45
N ILE A 324 35.14 -19.63 6.87
CA ILE A 324 34.73 -21.04 6.86
C ILE A 324 33.47 -21.24 7.72
N VAL A 325 33.40 -20.60 8.89
CA VAL A 325 32.18 -20.64 9.73
C VAL A 325 30.98 -20.04 9.00
N VAL A 326 31.14 -18.91 8.29
CA VAL A 326 30.05 -18.31 7.48
C VAL A 326 29.58 -19.27 6.39
N LEU A 327 30.51 -19.86 5.63
CA LEU A 327 30.21 -20.75 4.51
C LEU A 327 29.50 -22.04 4.98
N LEU A 328 29.97 -22.66 6.07
CA LEU A 328 29.35 -23.86 6.61
C LEU A 328 27.97 -23.58 7.23
N ALA A 329 27.81 -22.45 7.93
CA ALA A 329 26.52 -22.05 8.46
C ALA A 329 25.52 -21.73 7.35
N GLN A 330 25.93 -21.03 6.29
CA GLN A 330 25.10 -20.77 5.11
C GLN A 330 24.59 -22.08 4.49
N VAL A 331 25.48 -23.05 4.29
CA VAL A 331 25.11 -24.37 3.77
C VAL A 331 24.08 -25.07 4.65
N LYS A 332 24.32 -25.09 5.97
CA LYS A 332 23.43 -25.74 6.92
C LYS A 332 22.02 -25.16 6.87
N VAL A 333 21.88 -23.83 6.85
CA VAL A 333 20.56 -23.20 6.82
C VAL A 333 19.82 -23.40 5.50
N TYR A 334 20.52 -23.43 4.37
CA TYR A 334 19.90 -23.74 3.07
C TYR A 334 19.41 -25.19 3.01
N ARG A 335 20.17 -26.14 3.58
CA ARG A 335 19.77 -27.56 3.66
C ARG A 335 18.52 -27.73 4.51
N LEU A 336 18.50 -27.11 5.70
CA LEU A 336 17.33 -27.13 6.59
C LEU A 336 16.11 -26.45 5.96
N GLY A 337 16.31 -25.36 5.22
CA GLY A 337 15.23 -24.68 4.50
C GLY A 337 14.54 -25.58 3.47
N VAL A 338 15.30 -26.41 2.73
CA VAL A 338 14.73 -27.39 1.79
C VAL A 338 13.86 -28.41 2.52
N LEU A 339 14.37 -28.98 3.62
CA LEU A 339 13.64 -29.96 4.43
C LEU A 339 12.35 -29.38 5.00
N LEU A 340 12.41 -28.14 5.48
CA LEU A 340 11.25 -27.42 6.02
C LEU A 340 10.19 -27.14 4.94
N VAL A 341 10.59 -26.77 3.73
CA VAL A 341 9.67 -26.59 2.60
C VAL A 341 9.02 -27.92 2.20
N ILE A 342 9.80 -29.01 2.09
CA ILE A 342 9.26 -30.36 1.81
C ILE A 342 8.19 -30.72 2.84
N HIS A 343 8.46 -30.47 4.11
CA HIS A 343 7.51 -30.73 5.20
C HIS A 343 6.22 -29.93 5.04
N ARG A 344 6.30 -28.65 4.67
CA ARG A 344 5.10 -27.81 4.46
C ARG A 344 4.35 -28.12 3.17
N LEU A 345 4.99 -28.70 2.17
CA LEU A 345 4.31 -29.26 1.00
C LEU A 345 3.57 -30.57 1.34
N ARG A 346 3.99 -31.31 2.36
CA ARG A 346 3.32 -32.52 2.85
C ARG A 346 2.24 -32.24 3.91
N HIS A 347 2.47 -31.24 4.74
CA HIS A 347 1.66 -30.96 5.93
C HIS A 347 1.30 -29.48 6.02
N ALA A 348 0.00 -29.21 6.01
CA ALA A 348 -0.53 -27.86 6.22
C ALA A 348 -0.16 -27.31 7.62
N PHE A 349 -0.16 -25.98 7.75
CA PHE A 349 0.02 -25.34 9.05
C PHE A 349 -1.06 -25.82 10.04
N GLY A 350 -0.64 -26.17 11.25
CA GLY A 350 -1.52 -26.78 12.26
C GLY A 350 -1.36 -28.30 12.36
N VAL A 351 -0.63 -28.91 11.42
CA VAL A 351 -0.38 -30.36 11.35
C VAL A 351 1.13 -30.61 11.39
N HIS A 352 1.58 -31.50 12.29
CA HIS A 352 3.00 -31.85 12.49
C HIS A 352 3.93 -30.64 12.65
N ASP A 353 3.49 -29.61 13.38
CA ASP A 353 4.25 -28.37 13.56
C ASP A 353 5.50 -28.53 14.41
N GLU A 354 5.58 -29.56 15.26
CA GLU A 354 6.72 -29.80 16.15
C GLU A 354 8.04 -29.92 15.36
N GLN A 355 8.03 -30.68 14.26
CA GLN A 355 9.21 -30.86 13.42
C GLN A 355 9.58 -29.58 12.66
N ALA A 356 8.58 -28.83 12.18
CA ALA A 356 8.80 -27.56 11.50
C ALA A 356 9.39 -26.50 12.44
N ASP A 357 8.92 -26.45 13.68
CA ASP A 357 9.42 -25.58 14.74
C ASP A 357 10.87 -25.91 15.11
N ILE A 358 11.25 -27.19 15.15
CA ILE A 358 12.64 -27.62 15.35
C ILE A 358 13.55 -27.07 14.25
N TRP A 359 13.20 -27.28 12.97
CA TRP A 359 14.04 -26.79 11.87
C TRP A 359 14.07 -25.26 11.79
N SER A 360 12.95 -24.58 12.04
CA SER A 360 12.92 -23.12 12.11
C SER A 360 13.86 -22.59 13.20
N LYS A 361 13.77 -23.13 14.42
CA LYS A 361 14.65 -22.75 15.53
C LYS A 361 16.12 -23.04 15.22
N GLU A 362 16.41 -24.17 14.61
CA GLU A 362 17.78 -24.54 14.23
C GLU A 362 18.35 -23.56 13.18
N ILE A 363 17.57 -23.22 12.15
CA ILE A 363 17.97 -22.21 11.15
C ILE A 363 18.31 -20.88 11.84
N LEU A 364 17.41 -20.37 12.68
CA LEU A 364 17.61 -19.09 13.36
C LEU A 364 18.81 -19.14 14.33
N MET A 365 18.98 -20.23 15.07
CA MET A 365 20.12 -20.41 15.98
C MET A 365 21.47 -20.44 15.25
N GLU A 366 21.55 -21.10 14.09
CA GLU A 366 22.77 -21.16 13.29
C GLU A 366 23.17 -19.78 12.74
N LEU A 367 22.20 -19.03 12.21
CA LEU A 367 22.44 -17.66 11.75
C LEU A 367 22.97 -16.77 12.90
N GLU A 368 22.44 -16.93 14.11
CA GLU A 368 22.81 -16.14 15.28
C GLU A 368 24.19 -16.54 15.81
N MET A 369 24.48 -17.84 15.87
CA MET A 369 25.76 -18.36 16.31
C MET A 369 26.88 -17.89 15.38
N ALA A 370 26.70 -18.02 14.07
CA ALA A 370 27.65 -17.54 13.07
C ALA A 370 27.88 -16.03 13.20
N LYS A 371 26.83 -15.22 13.37
CA LYS A 371 26.94 -13.77 13.60
C LYS A 371 27.73 -13.44 14.87
N ARG A 372 27.52 -14.18 15.96
CA ARG A 372 28.25 -13.97 17.23
C ARG A 372 29.73 -14.29 17.14
N ILE A 373 30.09 -15.34 16.41
CA ILE A 373 31.48 -15.80 16.22
C ILE A 373 32.23 -14.85 15.29
N THR A 374 31.64 -14.54 14.14
CA THR A 374 32.29 -13.78 13.06
C THR A 374 32.17 -12.27 13.22
N LYS A 375 31.27 -11.82 14.13
CA LYS A 375 30.86 -10.41 14.29
C LYS A 375 30.24 -9.79 13.05
N ARG A 376 29.83 -10.61 12.08
CA ARG A 376 29.22 -10.19 10.80
C ARG A 376 27.98 -11.02 10.51
N PRO A 377 26.92 -10.45 9.92
CA PRO A 377 25.78 -11.23 9.45
C PRO A 377 26.19 -12.10 8.25
N ILE A 378 25.60 -13.30 8.13
CA ILE A 378 25.73 -14.12 6.93
C ILE A 378 24.99 -13.42 5.78
N ARG A 379 25.58 -13.38 4.58
CA ARG A 379 24.98 -12.81 3.37
C ARG A 379 24.26 -13.88 2.54
N TYR A 380 23.33 -13.45 1.68
CA TYR A 380 22.57 -14.35 0.79
C TYR A 380 21.84 -15.49 1.52
N VAL A 381 21.28 -15.24 2.70
CA VAL A 381 20.48 -16.22 3.49
C VAL A 381 19.02 -15.79 3.66
N THR A 382 18.55 -14.84 2.85
CA THR A 382 17.17 -14.34 2.94
C THR A 382 16.14 -15.46 2.74
N LEU A 383 16.34 -16.35 1.76
CA LEU A 383 15.45 -17.47 1.50
C LEU A 383 15.24 -18.39 2.72
N PRO A 384 16.29 -19.04 3.28
CA PRO A 384 16.11 -19.90 4.45
C PRO A 384 15.64 -19.14 5.68
N PHE A 385 16.02 -17.85 5.81
CA PHE A 385 15.51 -17.00 6.88
C PHE A 385 13.99 -16.79 6.77
N LEU A 386 13.46 -16.47 5.59
CA LEU A 386 12.03 -16.28 5.37
C LEU A 386 11.25 -17.57 5.63
N ILE A 387 11.75 -18.71 5.13
CA ILE A 387 11.15 -20.03 5.37
C ILE A 387 11.05 -20.31 6.88
N ALA A 388 12.12 -20.05 7.65
CA ALA A 388 12.10 -20.23 9.10
C ALA A 388 11.21 -19.21 9.82
N ALA A 389 11.23 -17.95 9.40
CA ALA A 389 10.49 -16.86 10.05
C ALA A 389 8.97 -17.01 9.94
N VAL A 390 8.49 -17.63 8.85
CA VAL A 390 7.06 -17.94 8.64
C VAL A 390 6.54 -18.93 9.70
N GLU A 391 7.40 -19.80 10.22
CA GLU A 391 7.03 -20.75 11.29
C GLU A 391 6.83 -20.08 12.66
N ILE A 392 7.30 -18.83 12.85
CA ILE A 392 7.14 -18.11 14.12
C ILE A 392 5.72 -17.54 14.23
N ARG A 393 4.87 -18.25 14.96
CA ARG A 393 3.45 -17.87 15.16
C ARG A 393 3.26 -16.67 16.09
N GLU A 394 4.09 -16.54 17.12
CA GLU A 394 3.97 -15.45 18.08
C GLU A 394 4.52 -14.15 17.49
N HIS A 395 3.63 -13.16 17.32
CA HIS A 395 3.94 -11.87 16.70
C HIS A 395 5.15 -11.16 17.33
N GLY A 396 5.23 -11.13 18.67
CA GLY A 396 6.34 -10.51 19.39
C GLY A 396 7.69 -11.18 19.15
N THR A 397 7.71 -12.51 19.11
CA THR A 397 8.92 -13.30 18.85
C THR A 397 9.35 -13.20 17.38
N ARG A 398 8.38 -13.14 16.45
CA ARG A 398 8.64 -12.91 15.02
C ARG A 398 9.28 -11.55 14.79
N ASN A 399 8.75 -10.49 15.39
CA ASN A 399 9.33 -9.14 15.29
C ASN A 399 10.74 -9.08 15.90
N LYS A 400 10.97 -9.73 17.04
CA LYS A 400 12.31 -9.84 17.64
C LYS A 400 13.29 -10.59 16.73
N ALA A 401 12.86 -11.66 16.06
CA ALA A 401 13.68 -12.38 15.10
C ALA A 401 14.03 -11.49 13.90
N LEU A 402 13.04 -10.84 13.29
CA LEU A 402 13.22 -9.89 12.19
C LEU A 402 14.20 -8.75 12.55
N GLN A 403 14.09 -8.19 13.76
CA GLN A 403 14.99 -7.14 14.25
C GLN A 403 16.42 -7.64 14.52
N ARG A 404 16.58 -8.85 15.10
CA ARG A 404 17.90 -9.39 15.48
C ARG A 404 18.80 -9.75 14.29
N PHE A 405 18.21 -10.20 13.18
CA PHE A 405 18.97 -10.68 12.03
C PHE A 405 19.41 -9.58 11.05
N GLY A 406 19.08 -8.30 11.30
CA GLY A 406 19.64 -7.18 10.53
C GLY A 406 19.26 -7.18 9.05
N VAL A 407 18.19 -7.89 8.66
CA VAL A 407 17.46 -7.63 7.42
C VAL A 407 16.77 -6.25 7.49
N ILE A 408 16.74 -5.64 8.69
CA ILE A 408 16.16 -4.32 9.01
C ILE A 408 17.28 -3.30 9.36
N GLU A 409 18.44 -3.36 8.70
CA GLU A 409 19.34 -2.19 8.60
C GLU A 409 19.14 -1.41 7.28
N THR A 410 18.41 -1.98 6.32
CA THR A 410 17.60 -1.23 5.34
C THR A 410 16.34 -0.78 6.10
N ARG A 411 16.04 0.52 6.14
CA ARG A 411 14.97 1.13 6.95
C ARG A 411 13.63 0.36 6.88
N LYS A 412 12.93 0.35 8.03
CA LYS A 412 11.52 -0.01 8.27
C LYS A 412 10.67 -0.17 6.98
N SER A 413 10.01 -1.32 6.88
CA SER A 413 8.94 -1.73 5.93
C SER A 413 9.42 -2.68 4.82
N TYR A 414 8.48 -3.45 4.27
CA TYR A 414 8.55 -4.28 3.04
C TYR A 414 8.69 -5.81 3.16
N LEU A 415 9.45 -6.41 4.09
CA LEU A 415 9.56 -7.89 4.14
C LEU A 415 8.52 -8.61 5.02
N ALA A 416 7.71 -7.90 5.80
CA ALA A 416 6.61 -8.50 6.56
C ALA A 416 5.31 -8.65 5.73
N GLY A 417 5.27 -8.13 4.50
CA GLY A 417 4.04 -7.99 3.70
C GLY A 417 3.90 -8.86 2.46
N LEU A 418 4.80 -9.82 2.20
CA LEU A 418 4.94 -10.39 0.84
C LEU A 418 4.91 -11.92 0.73
N VAL A 419 4.27 -12.66 1.65
CA VAL A 419 4.21 -14.14 1.53
C VAL A 419 2.80 -14.73 1.62
N LEU A 420 1.69 -14.01 1.36
CA LEU A 420 0.38 -14.68 1.41
C LEU A 420 -0.72 -14.36 0.38
N PRO A 421 -0.62 -13.41 -0.58
CA PRO A 421 -1.63 -13.43 -1.65
C PRO A 421 -1.15 -12.95 -3.03
N VAL A 422 -0.55 -13.80 -3.87
CA VAL A 422 -0.34 -13.49 -5.31
C VAL A 422 -0.66 -14.65 -6.27
N LEU A 423 -1.12 -15.81 -5.82
CA LEU A 423 -1.56 -16.88 -6.73
C LEU A 423 -2.95 -16.63 -7.33
N ILE A 424 -3.02 -16.42 -8.66
CA ILE A 424 -4.19 -16.49 -9.59
C ILE A 424 -4.19 -15.37 -10.66
N ALA A 425 -4.14 -15.82 -11.91
CA ALA A 425 -4.50 -15.13 -13.16
C ALA A 425 -3.40 -14.34 -13.88
N SER A 426 -2.74 -15.04 -14.81
CA SER A 426 -2.48 -14.52 -16.15
C SER A 426 -2.68 -15.64 -17.17
N PHE A 427 -3.63 -15.46 -18.10
CA PHE A 427 -3.64 -16.12 -19.40
C PHE A 427 -4.12 -15.11 -20.46
N LEU A 428 -3.38 -15.10 -21.58
CA LEU A 428 -3.67 -14.59 -22.95
C LEU A 428 -3.16 -13.19 -23.37
N SER A 429 -2.00 -13.21 -24.08
CA SER A 429 -1.63 -12.70 -25.43
C SER A 429 -2.23 -11.37 -25.96
N SER A 430 -1.60 -10.49 -26.76
CA SER A 430 -0.21 -10.18 -27.22
C SER A 430 -0.32 -9.00 -28.21
N ALA A 431 0.46 -7.92 -28.08
CA ALA A 431 1.05 -7.08 -29.16
C ALA A 431 1.73 -5.82 -28.61
N VAL A 432 2.80 -5.40 -29.28
CA VAL A 432 3.75 -4.30 -28.97
C VAL A 432 3.11 -2.91 -28.96
N SER A 433 3.52 -2.00 -28.07
CA SER A 433 3.33 -0.55 -28.31
C SER A 433 4.40 0.32 -27.64
N ALA A 434 4.72 1.42 -28.32
CA ALA A 434 5.39 2.62 -27.82
C ALA A 434 4.64 3.22 -26.61
N GLU A 435 5.17 4.24 -25.94
CA GLU A 435 4.46 4.94 -24.84
C GLU A 435 3.04 5.36 -25.28
N ILE A 436 2.02 4.60 -24.88
CA ILE A 436 0.61 4.88 -25.20
C ILE A 436 0.11 5.90 -24.18
N CYS A 437 0.10 7.18 -24.56
CA CYS A 437 -0.61 8.22 -23.82
C CYS A 437 -1.99 8.48 -24.42
N LYS A 438 -2.94 8.95 -23.60
CA LYS A 438 -4.22 9.47 -24.09
C LYS A 438 -3.97 10.77 -24.85
N CYS A 439 -4.68 10.95 -25.96
CA CYS A 439 -4.56 12.11 -26.81
C CYS A 439 -5.07 13.37 -26.11
N VAL A 440 -4.31 14.47 -26.19
CA VAL A 440 -4.68 15.77 -25.60
C VAL A 440 -4.75 16.88 -26.67
N PRO A 441 -5.37 18.05 -26.38
CA PRO A 441 -5.63 19.09 -27.37
C PRO A 441 -4.42 19.64 -28.13
N SER A 442 -3.23 19.55 -27.55
CA SER A 442 -1.97 19.95 -28.18
C SER A 442 -1.44 18.94 -29.20
N ASP A 443 -1.98 17.72 -29.22
CA ASP A 443 -1.43 16.62 -29.99
C ASP A 443 -1.99 16.56 -31.42
N PRO A 444 -1.22 16.06 -32.40
CA PRO A 444 -1.71 15.85 -33.76
C PRO A 444 -2.87 14.84 -33.87
N CYS A 445 -3.03 13.95 -32.89
CA CYS A 445 -4.13 12.98 -32.85
C CYS A 445 -5.45 13.60 -32.40
N TRP A 446 -5.46 14.85 -31.90
CA TRP A 446 -6.66 15.44 -31.34
C TRP A 446 -7.70 15.68 -32.44
N PRO A 447 -8.98 15.31 -32.25
CA PRO A 447 -9.96 15.46 -33.30
C PRO A 447 -10.12 16.91 -33.75
N SER A 448 -10.22 17.12 -35.06
CA SER A 448 -10.46 18.44 -35.62
C SER A 448 -11.86 18.97 -35.25
N SER A 449 -12.06 20.28 -35.37
CA SER A 449 -13.37 20.89 -35.09
C SER A 449 -14.50 20.29 -35.93
N ALA A 450 -14.22 19.83 -37.16
CA ALA A 450 -15.21 19.14 -37.99
C ALA A 450 -15.62 17.78 -37.41
N VAL A 451 -14.67 17.03 -36.83
CA VAL A 451 -14.95 15.75 -36.17
C VAL A 451 -15.75 15.97 -34.89
N TRP A 452 -15.39 16.98 -34.08
CA TRP A 452 -16.18 17.37 -32.90
C TRP A 452 -17.60 17.81 -33.26
N ASN A 453 -17.79 18.57 -34.34
CA ASN A 453 -19.13 18.98 -34.82
C ASN A 453 -19.98 17.79 -35.32
N SER A 454 -19.34 16.83 -36.00
CA SER A 454 -20.00 15.58 -36.42
C SER A 454 -20.42 14.74 -35.22
N PHE A 455 -19.53 14.62 -34.23
CA PHE A 455 -19.85 13.97 -32.96
C PHE A 455 -21.01 14.68 -32.24
N ASN A 456 -20.98 16.02 -32.17
CA ASN A 456 -22.05 16.81 -31.58
C ASN A 456 -23.42 16.55 -32.25
N THR A 457 -23.44 16.40 -33.57
CA THR A 457 -24.64 16.03 -34.33
C THR A 457 -25.14 14.64 -33.94
N THR A 458 -24.22 13.68 -33.72
CA THR A 458 -24.54 12.30 -33.31
C THR A 458 -25.17 12.24 -31.91
N ILE A 459 -24.84 13.19 -31.04
CA ILE A 459 -25.41 13.33 -29.69
C ILE A 459 -26.43 14.48 -29.59
N SER A 460 -27.13 14.77 -30.69
CA SER A 460 -28.26 15.71 -30.70
C SER A 460 -27.92 17.12 -30.17
N GLY A 461 -26.72 17.63 -30.43
CA GLY A 461 -26.30 18.97 -30.01
C GLY A 461 -25.86 19.08 -28.54
N ARG A 462 -25.62 17.96 -27.85
CA ARG A 462 -25.33 17.91 -26.40
C ARG A 462 -23.85 18.09 -26.03
N LEU A 463 -22.98 18.42 -26.99
CA LEU A 463 -21.57 18.70 -26.71
C LEU A 463 -21.40 20.13 -26.17
N ILE A 464 -20.75 20.26 -25.03
CA ILE A 464 -20.38 21.53 -24.41
C ILE A 464 -18.87 21.67 -24.52
N GLN A 465 -18.41 22.78 -25.10
CA GLN A 465 -17.01 23.18 -24.98
C GLN A 465 -16.82 23.88 -23.64
N SER A 466 -15.88 23.38 -22.84
CA SER A 466 -15.73 23.82 -21.45
C SER A 466 -15.17 25.23 -21.33
N VAL A 467 -15.79 26.03 -20.47
CA VAL A 467 -15.30 27.33 -20.02
C VAL A 467 -15.42 27.35 -18.50
N PRO A 468 -14.32 27.57 -17.75
CA PRO A 468 -14.39 27.71 -16.29
C PRO A 468 -15.40 28.80 -15.89
N PRO A 469 -16.37 28.52 -15.01
CA PRO A 469 -17.40 29.51 -14.68
C PRO A 469 -16.82 30.76 -14.02
N ALA A 470 -15.71 30.63 -13.29
CA ALA A 470 -14.99 31.75 -12.70
C ALA A 470 -14.21 32.61 -13.73
N ALA A 471 -14.16 32.25 -15.02
CA ALA A 471 -13.51 33.07 -16.05
C ALA A 471 -14.10 34.49 -16.12
N VAL A 472 -15.39 34.64 -15.77
CA VAL A 472 -16.08 35.93 -15.67
C VAL A 472 -15.46 36.89 -14.65
N CYS A 473 -14.65 36.38 -13.71
CA CYS A 473 -13.96 37.19 -12.71
C CYS A 473 -12.62 37.77 -13.19
N TYR A 474 -12.12 37.40 -14.37
CA TYR A 474 -10.77 37.75 -14.82
C TYR A 474 -10.79 38.76 -15.96
N PRO A 475 -10.34 40.03 -15.78
CA PRO A 475 -10.36 41.05 -16.83
C PRO A 475 -9.57 40.70 -18.10
N SER A 476 -8.64 39.75 -18.03
CA SER A 476 -7.87 39.25 -19.17
C SER A 476 -8.63 38.26 -20.06
N ARG A 477 -9.83 37.83 -19.62
CA ARG A 477 -10.65 36.83 -20.31
C ARG A 477 -11.77 37.51 -21.11
N PRO A 478 -12.10 37.00 -22.32
CA PRO A 478 -13.25 37.48 -23.09
C PRO A 478 -14.58 37.38 -22.33
N GLU A 479 -14.67 36.45 -21.39
CA GLU A 479 -15.87 36.17 -20.60
C GLU A 479 -16.08 37.13 -19.42
N TYR A 480 -15.17 38.07 -19.17
CA TYR A 480 -15.22 38.96 -18.01
C TYR A 480 -16.54 39.72 -17.88
N ASP A 481 -17.21 39.55 -16.73
CA ASP A 481 -18.41 40.29 -16.35
C ASP A 481 -18.47 40.43 -14.82
N GLN A 482 -18.35 41.66 -14.33
CA GLN A 482 -18.24 41.95 -12.90
C GLN A 482 -19.48 41.50 -12.11
N LYS A 483 -20.68 41.57 -12.70
CA LYS A 483 -21.91 41.14 -12.04
C LYS A 483 -21.95 39.62 -11.89
N SER A 484 -21.68 38.90 -12.98
CA SER A 484 -21.61 37.44 -13.00
C SER A 484 -20.51 36.94 -12.06
N CYS A 485 -19.39 37.66 -11.93
CA CYS A 485 -18.37 37.33 -10.93
C CYS A 485 -18.89 37.41 -9.49
N GLY A 486 -19.70 38.42 -9.17
CA GLY A 486 -20.40 38.52 -7.87
C GLY A 486 -21.27 37.29 -7.61
N ASP A 487 -22.07 36.88 -8.60
CA ASP A 487 -22.93 35.70 -8.49
C ASP A 487 -22.12 34.40 -8.28
N ILE A 488 -20.97 34.26 -8.95
CA ILE A 488 -20.08 33.11 -8.77
C ILE A 488 -19.44 33.11 -7.38
N LEU A 489 -18.97 34.27 -6.88
CA LEU A 489 -18.39 34.39 -5.55
C LEU A 489 -19.37 33.96 -4.45
N GLU A 490 -20.66 34.32 -4.58
CA GLU A 490 -21.69 33.93 -3.61
C GLU A 490 -22.01 32.43 -3.64
N LYS A 491 -21.95 31.81 -4.83
CA LYS A 491 -22.33 30.40 -5.03
C LYS A 491 -21.17 29.42 -4.85
N TRP A 492 -19.93 29.88 -4.86
CA TRP A 492 -18.74 29.01 -4.83
C TRP A 492 -18.63 28.16 -3.55
N THR A 493 -19.36 28.50 -2.49
CA THR A 493 -19.37 27.73 -1.22
C THR A 493 -20.55 26.75 -1.12
N VAL A 494 -21.39 26.68 -2.17
CA VAL A 494 -22.64 25.92 -2.18
C VAL A 494 -22.45 24.64 -3.01
N ASP A 495 -22.61 23.47 -2.39
CA ASP A 495 -22.45 22.17 -3.07
C ASP A 495 -23.34 22.03 -4.32
N GLY A 496 -24.59 22.50 -4.24
CA GLY A 496 -25.52 22.56 -5.36
C GLY A 496 -24.97 23.25 -6.62
N PHE A 497 -24.10 24.27 -6.49
CA PHE A 497 -23.45 24.91 -7.64
C PHE A 497 -22.55 23.92 -8.40
N TYR A 498 -21.68 23.19 -7.69
CA TYR A 498 -20.78 22.21 -8.30
C TYR A 498 -21.52 21.05 -8.95
N SER A 499 -22.63 20.64 -8.35
CA SER A 499 -23.48 19.57 -8.88
C SER A 499 -24.14 19.93 -10.21
N SER A 500 -24.55 21.19 -10.36
CA SER A 500 -25.30 21.70 -11.51
C SER A 500 -24.42 22.28 -12.63
N ASP A 501 -23.13 22.49 -12.39
CA ASP A 501 -22.17 22.93 -13.41
C ASP A 501 -21.57 21.72 -14.16
N PRO A 502 -21.27 21.81 -15.46
CA PRO A 502 -20.73 20.68 -16.23
C PRO A 502 -19.29 20.27 -15.88
N ILE A 503 -18.46 21.12 -15.28
CA ILE A 503 -17.02 20.87 -15.12
C ILE A 503 -16.48 21.04 -13.69
N THR A 504 -17.08 21.89 -12.86
CA THR A 504 -16.55 22.19 -11.52
C THR A 504 -16.68 21.01 -10.55
N ILE A 505 -15.89 21.00 -9.48
CA ILE A 505 -15.89 19.94 -8.45
C ILE A 505 -15.66 20.56 -7.07
N ASN A 506 -16.13 19.95 -5.97
CA ASN A 506 -15.96 20.58 -4.64
C ASN A 506 -14.46 20.70 -4.25
N GLY A 507 -13.62 19.76 -4.70
CA GLY A 507 -12.17 19.75 -4.44
C GLY A 507 -11.36 20.46 -5.53
N GLN A 508 -11.39 21.79 -5.57
CA GLN A 508 -10.75 22.62 -6.62
C GLN A 508 -9.24 22.38 -6.78
N GLN A 509 -8.54 21.96 -5.74
CA GLN A 509 -7.13 21.59 -5.80
C GLN A 509 -6.84 20.49 -6.84
N TRP A 510 -7.81 19.61 -7.09
CA TRP A 510 -7.68 18.52 -8.05
C TRP A 510 -8.06 18.94 -9.47
N ALA A 511 -8.73 20.09 -9.62
CA ALA A 511 -8.85 20.81 -10.88
C ALA A 511 -7.61 21.67 -11.19
N GLY A 512 -6.61 21.65 -10.29
CA GLY A 512 -5.35 22.38 -10.39
C GLY A 512 -5.44 23.85 -9.97
N ASP A 513 -6.52 24.26 -9.28
CA ASP A 513 -6.77 25.67 -8.88
C ASP A 513 -6.59 26.67 -10.04
N SER A 514 -6.93 26.20 -11.24
CA SER A 514 -6.55 26.85 -12.50
C SER A 514 -7.40 28.08 -12.84
N CYS A 515 -8.55 28.22 -12.19
CA CYS A 515 -9.46 29.35 -12.35
C CYS A 515 -10.44 29.44 -11.16
N ASN A 516 -9.96 29.89 -10.01
CA ASN A 516 -10.79 30.16 -8.82
C ASN A 516 -11.34 31.60 -8.92
N PRO A 517 -12.55 31.91 -8.43
CA PRO A 517 -13.07 33.27 -8.52
C PRO A 517 -12.22 34.24 -7.68
N ILE A 518 -12.05 35.45 -8.20
CA ILE A 518 -11.22 36.50 -7.61
C ILE A 518 -12.05 37.72 -7.23
N TYR A 519 -11.68 38.37 -6.14
CA TYR A 519 -12.19 39.70 -5.81
C TYR A 519 -11.56 40.77 -6.73
N SER A 520 -12.10 41.99 -6.69
CA SER A 520 -11.61 43.12 -7.49
C SER A 520 -10.15 43.50 -7.22
N ASN A 521 -9.60 43.14 -6.06
CA ASN A 521 -8.20 43.33 -5.72
C ASN A 521 -7.26 42.24 -6.29
N GLY A 522 -7.80 41.24 -6.99
CA GLY A 522 -7.06 40.14 -7.61
C GLY A 522 -6.77 38.94 -6.69
N THR A 523 -7.24 38.96 -5.44
CA THR A 523 -7.11 37.84 -4.50
C THR A 523 -8.20 36.79 -4.76
N SER A 524 -7.87 35.50 -4.73
CA SER A 524 -8.89 34.44 -4.83
C SER A 524 -9.83 34.39 -3.62
N ILE A 525 -11.02 33.83 -3.78
CA ILE A 525 -12.01 33.61 -2.71
C ILE A 525 -11.43 32.84 -1.49
N THR A 526 -10.38 32.07 -1.74
CA THR A 526 -9.63 31.20 -0.83
C THR A 526 -8.31 31.81 -0.33
N GLY A 527 -7.95 33.04 -0.74
CA GLY A 527 -6.86 33.81 -0.13
C GLY A 527 -5.51 33.88 -0.89
N ASP A 528 -5.40 33.39 -2.13
CA ASP A 528 -4.18 33.60 -2.95
C ASP A 528 -4.16 35.01 -3.52
N ALA A 529 -3.29 35.86 -2.95
CA ALA A 529 -3.09 37.24 -3.37
C ALA A 529 -2.52 37.41 -4.78
N ASN A 530 -2.03 36.34 -5.42
CA ASN A 530 -1.49 36.35 -6.78
C ASN A 530 -2.42 35.69 -7.81
N ALA A 531 -3.63 35.24 -7.42
CA ALA A 531 -4.56 34.54 -8.31
C ALA A 531 -4.87 35.35 -9.59
N GLY A 532 -5.15 36.65 -9.46
CA GLY A 532 -5.41 37.53 -10.61
C GLY A 532 -4.21 37.66 -11.56
N LYS A 533 -2.98 37.55 -11.06
CA LYS A 533 -1.76 37.56 -11.88
C LYS A 533 -1.51 36.23 -12.59
N LYS A 534 -1.82 35.11 -11.92
CA LYS A 534 -1.75 33.75 -12.50
C LYS A 534 -2.75 33.59 -13.65
N GLY A 535 -3.88 34.30 -13.57
CA GLY A 535 -4.94 34.27 -14.57
C GLY A 535 -5.86 33.05 -14.42
N CYS A 536 -6.71 32.86 -15.42
CA CYS A 536 -7.68 31.76 -15.50
C CYS A 536 -7.38 30.89 -16.73
N SER A 537 -7.29 29.59 -16.51
CA SER A 537 -7.14 28.58 -17.56
C SER A 537 -8.04 27.37 -17.28
N ILE A 538 -8.15 26.47 -18.25
CA ILE A 538 -8.95 25.24 -18.10
C ILE A 538 -8.31 24.22 -17.14
N GLY A 539 -6.98 24.26 -16.96
CA GLY A 539 -6.24 23.36 -16.08
C GLY A 539 -6.64 21.89 -16.24
N MET A 540 -7.00 21.24 -15.12
CA MET A 540 -7.42 19.84 -15.13
C MET A 540 -8.89 19.63 -15.45
N TYR A 541 -9.66 20.67 -15.77
CA TYR A 541 -11.05 20.49 -16.20
C TYR A 541 -11.13 19.74 -17.55
N PRO A 542 -12.21 18.96 -17.78
CA PRO A 542 -12.43 18.32 -19.07
C PRO A 542 -12.54 19.38 -20.17
N HIS A 543 -12.00 19.10 -21.36
CA HIS A 543 -12.05 20.05 -22.49
C HIS A 543 -13.42 20.09 -23.15
N TYR A 544 -14.11 18.95 -23.17
CA TYR A 544 -15.47 18.82 -23.66
C TYR A 544 -16.31 18.03 -22.67
N VAL A 545 -17.60 18.34 -22.63
CA VAL A 545 -18.59 17.64 -21.82
C VAL A 545 -19.77 17.20 -22.70
N VAL A 546 -20.19 15.96 -22.55
CA VAL A 546 -21.45 15.45 -23.10
C VAL A 546 -22.52 15.61 -22.02
N ASN A 547 -23.49 16.48 -22.25
CA ASN A 547 -24.69 16.58 -21.41
C ASN A 547 -25.61 15.38 -21.69
N ALA A 548 -25.35 14.27 -21.02
CA ALA A 548 -26.03 13.01 -21.28
C ALA A 548 -27.40 12.97 -20.61
N THR A 549 -28.41 12.54 -21.37
CA THR A 549 -29.82 12.45 -20.93
C THR A 549 -30.49 11.15 -21.37
N GLU A 550 -29.87 10.42 -22.30
CA GLU A 550 -30.32 9.12 -22.79
C GLU A 550 -29.12 8.20 -23.07
N ALA A 551 -29.39 6.90 -23.18
CA ALA A 551 -28.36 5.88 -23.36
C ALA A 551 -27.52 6.09 -24.63
N SER A 552 -28.13 6.50 -25.74
CA SER A 552 -27.49 6.78 -27.03
C SER A 552 -26.36 7.81 -26.91
N HIS A 553 -26.54 8.88 -26.13
CA HIS A 553 -25.50 9.90 -25.90
C HIS A 553 -24.27 9.30 -25.23
N VAL A 554 -24.48 8.44 -24.23
CA VAL A 554 -23.41 7.76 -23.50
C VAL A 554 -22.70 6.74 -24.38
N GLN A 555 -23.46 5.91 -25.12
CA GLN A 555 -22.92 4.94 -26.06
C GLN A 555 -22.06 5.62 -27.14
N ALA A 556 -22.53 6.75 -27.68
CA ALA A 556 -21.78 7.54 -28.65
C ALA A 556 -20.50 8.13 -28.03
N ALA A 557 -20.57 8.68 -26.81
CA ALA A 557 -19.42 9.25 -26.12
C ALA A 557 -18.33 8.22 -25.79
N VAL A 558 -18.71 7.04 -25.28
CA VAL A 558 -17.78 5.93 -25.00
C VAL A 558 -17.08 5.49 -26.28
N LYS A 559 -17.86 5.26 -27.36
CA LYS A 559 -17.30 4.86 -28.67
C LYS A 559 -16.39 5.95 -29.25
N PHE A 560 -16.77 7.21 -29.13
CA PHE A 560 -15.99 8.34 -29.63
C PHE A 560 -14.66 8.49 -28.88
N ALA A 561 -14.68 8.46 -27.54
CA ALA A 561 -13.47 8.57 -26.73
C ALA A 561 -12.52 7.40 -27.00
N LYS A 562 -13.05 6.18 -27.09
CA LYS A 562 -12.29 4.98 -27.45
C LYS A 562 -11.64 5.10 -28.84
N ALA A 563 -12.42 5.45 -29.86
CA ALA A 563 -11.95 5.54 -31.24
C ALA A 563 -10.85 6.61 -31.46
N ASN A 564 -10.87 7.68 -30.65
CA ASN A 564 -9.91 8.78 -30.75
C ASN A 564 -8.85 8.76 -29.64
N ASN A 565 -8.78 7.68 -28.83
CA ASN A 565 -7.86 7.54 -27.71
C ASN A 565 -7.87 8.73 -26.73
N ILE A 566 -9.05 9.29 -26.46
CA ILE A 566 -9.23 10.42 -25.53
C ILE A 566 -9.50 9.88 -24.13
N ARG A 567 -8.97 10.55 -23.10
CA ARG A 567 -9.30 10.25 -21.69
C ARG A 567 -10.80 10.48 -21.46
N LEU A 568 -11.51 9.44 -21.03
CA LEU A 568 -12.94 9.52 -20.70
C LEU A 568 -13.12 9.73 -19.20
N ILE A 569 -13.88 10.75 -18.83
CA ILE A 569 -14.26 11.06 -17.45
C ILE A 569 -15.78 10.88 -17.32
N ILE A 570 -16.24 10.49 -16.13
CA ILE A 570 -17.66 10.46 -15.81
C ILE A 570 -17.88 11.39 -14.63
N LYS A 571 -18.76 12.37 -14.80
CA LYS A 571 -19.17 13.27 -13.74
C LYS A 571 -20.67 13.14 -13.51
N ASN A 572 -21.04 12.88 -12.27
CA ASN A 572 -22.41 13.09 -11.80
C ASN A 572 -22.53 14.48 -11.18
N THR A 573 -22.18 14.63 -9.91
CA THR A 573 -22.32 15.87 -9.14
C THR A 573 -20.99 16.60 -8.89
N GLY A 574 -19.84 16.00 -9.19
CA GLY A 574 -18.55 16.59 -8.81
C GLY A 574 -18.22 16.50 -7.30
N HIS A 575 -19.05 15.81 -6.51
CA HIS A 575 -18.77 15.57 -5.09
C HIS A 575 -17.46 14.82 -4.89
N ARG A 576 -16.78 15.22 -3.80
CA ARG A 576 -15.46 14.80 -3.32
C ARG A 576 -14.43 14.69 -4.44
N GLY A 577 -13.69 15.78 -4.60
CA GLY A 577 -12.86 16.01 -5.77
C GLY A 577 -11.58 15.19 -5.86
N SER A 578 -11.45 13.92 -5.46
CA SER A 578 -10.19 13.14 -5.47
C SER A 578 -9.56 12.86 -6.86
N GLY A 579 -9.72 13.76 -7.84
CA GLY A 579 -9.29 13.61 -9.22
C GLY A 579 -10.10 12.60 -10.05
N LYS A 580 -11.07 11.88 -9.47
CA LYS A 580 -11.83 10.80 -10.14
C LYS A 580 -12.82 11.29 -11.19
N ASN A 581 -13.30 12.53 -11.07
CA ASN A 581 -14.36 13.12 -11.90
C ASN A 581 -13.88 14.36 -12.69
N THR A 582 -12.56 14.52 -12.84
CA THR A 582 -11.93 15.59 -13.64
C THR A 582 -10.64 15.07 -14.29
N GLY A 583 -10.08 15.80 -15.25
CA GLY A 583 -8.84 15.42 -15.91
C GLY A 583 -8.50 16.26 -17.13
N TYR A 584 -7.23 16.67 -17.25
CA TYR A 584 -6.73 17.39 -18.42
C TYR A 584 -6.95 16.60 -19.72
N GLY A 585 -7.25 17.32 -20.81
CA GLY A 585 -7.42 16.78 -22.15
C GLY A 585 -8.52 15.71 -22.28
N SER A 586 -9.52 15.72 -21.40
CA SER A 586 -10.55 14.68 -21.36
C SER A 586 -11.89 15.09 -22.01
N LEU A 587 -12.67 14.08 -22.36
CA LEU A 587 -14.11 14.17 -22.63
C LEU A 587 -14.85 13.69 -21.38
N SER A 588 -15.70 14.53 -20.79
CA SER A 588 -16.55 14.16 -19.66
C SER A 588 -17.95 13.74 -20.12
N ILE A 589 -18.46 12.63 -19.59
CA ILE A 589 -19.88 12.27 -19.66
C ILE A 589 -20.54 12.81 -18.40
N TRP A 590 -21.38 13.82 -18.55
CA TRP A 590 -22.10 14.43 -17.46
C TRP A 590 -23.52 13.86 -17.35
N THR A 591 -23.75 13.08 -16.30
CA THR A 591 -25.00 12.31 -16.09
C THR A 591 -26.05 13.06 -15.27
N HIS A 592 -25.76 14.28 -14.82
CA HIS A 592 -26.59 15.03 -13.88
C HIS A 592 -28.06 15.14 -14.29
N TYR A 593 -28.36 15.31 -15.58
CA TYR A 593 -29.74 15.46 -16.05
C TYR A 593 -30.50 14.14 -16.27
N MET A 594 -29.92 12.98 -15.93
CA MET A 594 -30.64 11.71 -15.85
C MET A 594 -31.41 11.62 -14.53
N LYS A 595 -32.49 12.41 -14.42
CA LYS A 595 -33.23 12.67 -13.16
C LYS A 595 -34.51 11.83 -12.95
N ASN A 596 -34.76 10.82 -13.78
CA ASN A 596 -35.98 10.02 -13.65
C ASN A 596 -35.99 9.22 -12.32
N ILE A 597 -37.12 9.22 -11.62
CA ILE A 597 -37.36 8.41 -10.43
C ILE A 597 -38.69 7.67 -10.62
N GLU A 598 -38.67 6.35 -10.43
CA GLU A 598 -39.86 5.51 -10.52
C GLU A 598 -39.98 4.65 -9.26
N PHE A 599 -41.05 4.83 -8.49
CA PHE A 599 -41.37 4.00 -7.33
C PHE A 599 -42.10 2.72 -7.73
N HIS A 600 -41.68 1.60 -7.13
CA HIS A 600 -42.25 0.29 -7.35
C HIS A 600 -42.71 -0.31 -6.03
N LYS A 601 -44.01 -0.65 -5.93
CA LYS A 601 -44.53 -1.36 -4.75
C LYS A 601 -44.07 -2.82 -4.70
N ASP A 602 -43.99 -3.46 -5.87
CA ASP A 602 -43.83 -4.91 -6.03
C ASP A 602 -42.81 -5.22 -7.16
N PHE A 603 -41.59 -4.68 -7.03
CA PHE A 603 -40.54 -4.80 -8.05
C PHE A 603 -40.00 -6.23 -8.16
N LYS A 604 -39.75 -6.67 -9.39
CA LYS A 604 -39.05 -7.92 -9.68
C LYS A 604 -37.93 -7.64 -10.70
N PRO A 605 -36.67 -8.01 -10.43
CA PRO A 605 -35.60 -7.81 -11.40
C PRO A 605 -35.87 -8.49 -12.74
N GLN A 606 -35.48 -7.82 -13.82
CA GLN A 606 -35.65 -8.29 -15.18
C GLN A 606 -34.87 -9.60 -15.42
N GLY A 607 -35.42 -10.52 -16.22
CA GLY A 607 -34.71 -11.74 -16.62
C GLY A 607 -34.64 -12.85 -15.55
N CYS A 608 -35.16 -12.62 -14.34
CA CYS A 608 -35.28 -13.66 -13.32
C CYS A 608 -36.51 -14.58 -13.58
N PHE A 609 -36.34 -15.60 -14.43
CA PHE A 609 -37.38 -16.58 -14.77
C PHE A 609 -37.50 -17.71 -13.71
N ASN A 610 -38.64 -18.41 -13.66
CA ASN A 610 -38.84 -19.64 -12.87
C ASN A 610 -38.50 -19.58 -11.35
N GLY A 611 -38.62 -18.40 -10.72
CA GLY A 611 -38.42 -18.25 -9.28
C GLY A 611 -36.95 -18.30 -8.83
N THR A 612 -35.99 -18.22 -9.75
CA THR A 612 -34.54 -18.24 -9.45
C THR A 612 -33.99 -16.88 -8.97
N GLY A 613 -34.84 -15.87 -8.78
CA GLY A 613 -34.47 -14.53 -8.33
C GLY A 613 -35.18 -14.10 -7.04
N PRO A 614 -34.81 -12.95 -6.46
CA PRO A 614 -35.39 -12.47 -5.22
C PRO A 614 -36.91 -12.26 -5.34
N SER A 615 -37.60 -12.45 -4.21
CA SER A 615 -39.03 -12.14 -4.08
C SER A 615 -39.32 -10.68 -4.43
N LYS A 616 -40.58 -10.41 -4.79
CA LYS A 616 -41.04 -9.03 -5.02
C LYS A 616 -40.85 -8.20 -3.75
N GLN A 617 -40.42 -6.95 -3.91
CA GLN A 617 -40.20 -6.01 -2.82
C GLN A 617 -40.42 -4.57 -3.28
N MET A 618 -40.61 -3.65 -2.32
CA MET A 618 -40.59 -2.22 -2.62
C MET A 618 -39.22 -1.81 -3.18
N ALA A 619 -39.21 -0.97 -4.19
CA ALA A 619 -37.99 -0.48 -4.82
C ALA A 619 -38.19 0.90 -5.45
N ALA A 620 -37.08 1.54 -5.81
CA ALA A 620 -37.09 2.76 -6.62
C ALA A 620 -36.04 2.65 -7.73
N THR A 621 -36.43 2.91 -8.97
CA THR A 621 -35.52 3.02 -10.12
C THR A 621 -35.12 4.49 -10.28
N LEU A 622 -33.82 4.74 -10.19
CA LEU A 622 -33.21 6.06 -10.15
C LEU A 622 -32.32 6.24 -11.36
N GLY A 623 -32.49 7.33 -12.10
CA GLY A 623 -31.53 7.77 -13.10
C GLY A 623 -30.19 8.17 -12.46
N ALA A 624 -29.11 8.09 -13.23
CA ALA A 624 -27.75 8.31 -12.75
C ALA A 624 -27.51 9.69 -12.15
N GLY A 625 -28.32 10.68 -12.52
CA GLY A 625 -28.23 12.05 -12.05
C GLY A 625 -28.97 12.32 -10.74
N VAL A 626 -29.80 11.39 -10.25
CA VAL A 626 -30.60 11.59 -9.04
C VAL A 626 -29.71 11.80 -7.82
N GLN A 627 -30.00 12.86 -7.07
CA GLN A 627 -29.34 13.25 -5.84
C GLN A 627 -30.17 12.84 -4.61
N ASP A 628 -29.54 12.74 -3.45
CA ASP A 628 -30.15 12.27 -2.20
C ASP A 628 -31.43 13.04 -1.84
N GLY A 629 -31.41 14.37 -1.95
CA GLY A 629 -32.59 15.20 -1.62
C GLY A 629 -33.79 14.93 -2.53
N GLU A 630 -33.54 14.68 -3.82
CA GLU A 630 -34.58 14.33 -4.80
C GLU A 630 -35.15 12.93 -4.52
N LEU A 631 -34.29 11.97 -4.18
CA LEU A 631 -34.69 10.63 -3.77
C LEU A 631 -35.60 10.68 -2.54
N PHE A 632 -35.18 11.37 -1.49
CA PHE A 632 -35.93 11.42 -0.24
C PHE A 632 -37.30 12.09 -0.41
N ALA A 633 -37.36 13.19 -1.15
CA ALA A 633 -38.61 13.89 -1.45
C ALA A 633 -39.60 13.02 -2.23
N GLU A 634 -39.12 12.29 -3.25
CA GLU A 634 -40.00 11.44 -4.05
C GLU A 634 -40.50 10.23 -3.25
N MET A 635 -39.63 9.57 -2.49
CA MET A 635 -40.03 8.41 -1.69
C MET A 635 -41.06 8.77 -0.61
N ALA A 636 -40.98 9.97 -0.02
CA ALA A 636 -41.93 10.45 0.97
C ALA A 636 -43.37 10.57 0.41
N ASN A 637 -43.53 10.84 -0.89
CA ASN A 637 -44.85 10.87 -1.55
C ASN A 637 -45.57 9.51 -1.53
N HIS A 638 -44.83 8.43 -1.33
CA HIS A 638 -45.33 7.05 -1.32
C HIS A 638 -45.32 6.40 0.07
N ASP A 639 -45.17 7.18 1.14
CA ASP A 639 -45.01 6.70 2.52
C ASP A 639 -43.87 5.66 2.65
N ALA A 640 -42.78 5.94 1.94
CA ALA A 640 -41.67 5.03 1.77
C ALA A 640 -40.32 5.75 1.91
N ILE A 641 -39.26 4.98 2.10
CA ILE A 641 -37.86 5.44 2.12
C ILE A 641 -36.99 4.57 1.23
N ALA A 642 -35.91 5.13 0.74
CA ALA A 642 -34.79 4.42 0.13
C ALA A 642 -33.49 4.95 0.73
N VAL A 643 -32.46 4.10 0.77
CA VAL A 643 -31.19 4.45 1.42
C VAL A 643 -30.40 5.41 0.52
N GLY A 644 -30.06 6.58 1.06
CA GLY A 644 -29.15 7.56 0.47
C GLY A 644 -28.10 8.05 1.48
N GLY A 645 -27.30 9.05 1.09
CA GLY A 645 -26.28 9.68 1.92
C GLY A 645 -26.83 10.66 2.97
N THR A 646 -25.96 11.56 3.45
CA THR A 646 -26.28 12.56 4.49
C THR A 646 -26.40 13.98 3.94
N ASN A 647 -26.04 14.23 2.68
CA ASN A 647 -26.05 15.55 2.04
C ASN A 647 -26.95 15.48 0.79
N ASN A 648 -27.90 16.41 0.70
CA ASN A 648 -28.91 16.44 -0.35
C ASN A 648 -28.34 16.53 -1.77
N ASP A 649 -27.12 17.06 -1.93
CA ASP A 649 -26.48 17.27 -3.23
C ASP A 649 -25.63 16.08 -3.71
N VAL A 650 -25.46 15.04 -2.89
CA VAL A 650 -24.71 13.83 -3.27
C VAL A 650 -25.50 12.99 -4.26
N GLY A 651 -24.83 12.50 -5.31
CA GLY A 651 -25.44 11.65 -6.33
C GLY A 651 -25.50 10.18 -5.91
N VAL A 652 -26.71 9.62 -5.85
CA VAL A 652 -27.00 8.29 -5.27
C VAL A 652 -26.18 7.18 -5.92
N VAL A 653 -26.06 7.20 -7.26
CA VAL A 653 -25.35 6.14 -8.00
C VAL A 653 -23.86 6.08 -7.69
N GLY A 654 -23.20 7.24 -7.69
CA GLY A 654 -21.76 7.32 -7.40
C GLY A 654 -21.46 6.92 -5.95
N TRP A 655 -22.25 7.46 -5.02
CA TRP A 655 -22.18 7.15 -3.59
C TRP A 655 -22.36 5.65 -3.31
N ALA A 656 -23.43 5.03 -3.85
CA ALA A 656 -23.73 3.63 -3.64
C ALA A 656 -22.67 2.71 -4.27
N SER A 657 -22.12 3.09 -5.42
CA SER A 657 -21.14 2.24 -6.13
C SER A 657 -19.81 2.05 -5.40
N GLY A 658 -19.42 3.01 -4.56
CA GLY A 658 -18.24 2.90 -3.69
C GLY A 658 -18.52 2.29 -2.32
N GLY A 659 -19.80 2.10 -1.98
CA GLY A 659 -20.25 1.55 -0.72
C GLY A 659 -21.47 2.29 -0.18
N GLY A 660 -21.28 3.53 0.22
CA GLY A 660 -22.35 4.41 0.66
C GLY A 660 -22.79 4.16 2.10
N HIS A 661 -22.48 5.11 2.99
CA HIS A 661 -23.07 5.20 4.32
C HIS A 661 -24.05 6.39 4.37
N GLY A 662 -25.03 6.33 5.27
CA GLY A 662 -26.09 7.33 5.40
C GLY A 662 -26.84 7.19 6.72
N LEU A 663 -27.87 8.01 6.97
CA LEU A 663 -28.62 7.94 8.24
C LEU A 663 -29.31 6.58 8.42
N LEU A 664 -29.70 5.94 7.32
CA LEU A 664 -30.46 4.70 7.28
C LEU A 664 -29.59 3.43 7.20
N THR A 665 -28.28 3.56 6.92
CA THR A 665 -27.47 2.41 6.49
C THR A 665 -27.22 1.37 7.58
N GLY A 666 -27.20 1.77 8.85
CA GLY A 666 -27.00 0.83 9.97
C GLY A 666 -28.13 -0.20 10.08
N THR A 667 -29.35 0.19 9.70
CA THR A 667 -30.54 -0.66 9.77
C THR A 667 -30.89 -1.30 8.42
N TYR A 668 -30.74 -0.55 7.33
CA TYR A 668 -31.23 -0.97 6.00
C TYR A 668 -30.11 -1.40 5.04
N GLY A 669 -28.86 -1.51 5.51
CA GLY A 669 -27.71 -1.85 4.68
C GLY A 669 -27.07 -0.63 4.02
N ASN A 670 -25.81 -0.77 3.60
CA ASN A 670 -25.09 0.26 2.85
C ASN A 670 -25.74 0.51 1.48
N GLY A 671 -25.38 1.61 0.81
CA GLY A 671 -25.87 1.92 -0.54
C GLY A 671 -25.67 0.77 -1.53
N ALA A 672 -24.47 0.19 -1.56
CA ALA A 672 -24.11 -0.98 -2.35
C ALA A 672 -24.98 -2.21 -2.05
N ASP A 673 -25.43 -2.39 -0.81
CA ASP A 673 -26.26 -3.50 -0.39
C ASP A 673 -27.67 -3.41 -0.98
N ASN A 674 -28.12 -2.17 -1.24
CA ASN A 674 -29.48 -1.85 -1.67
C ASN A 674 -29.68 -1.87 -3.19
N ILE A 675 -28.62 -1.82 -4.00
CA ILE A 675 -28.75 -1.97 -5.47
C ILE A 675 -29.20 -3.40 -5.80
N ILE A 676 -30.30 -3.53 -6.54
CA ILE A 676 -30.89 -4.82 -6.96
C ILE A 676 -30.94 -5.01 -8.47
N GLU A 677 -30.79 -3.94 -9.25
CA GLU A 677 -30.62 -3.96 -10.70
C GLU A 677 -29.92 -2.68 -11.16
N ALA A 678 -29.21 -2.71 -12.28
CA ALA A 678 -28.63 -1.53 -12.92
C ALA A 678 -28.70 -1.62 -14.44
N THR A 679 -28.87 -0.48 -15.09
CA THR A 679 -28.69 -0.32 -16.54
C THR A 679 -27.35 0.34 -16.80
N ILE A 680 -26.49 -0.29 -17.60
CA ILE A 680 -25.09 0.09 -17.75
C ILE A 680 -24.74 0.16 -19.24
N VAL A 681 -23.99 1.20 -19.63
CA VAL A 681 -23.25 1.21 -20.89
C VAL A 681 -21.82 0.72 -20.61
N THR A 682 -21.47 -0.43 -21.17
CA THR A 682 -20.13 -1.02 -21.04
C THR A 682 -19.09 -0.23 -21.84
N PRO A 683 -17.78 -0.42 -21.57
CA PRO A 683 -16.69 0.25 -22.28
C PRO A 683 -16.63 -0.02 -23.80
N ASP A 684 -17.24 -1.11 -24.28
CA ASP A 684 -17.43 -1.39 -25.72
C ASP A 684 -18.71 -0.75 -26.30
N GLY A 685 -19.47 -0.02 -25.49
CA GLY A 685 -20.65 0.75 -25.87
C GLY A 685 -21.95 -0.05 -25.96
N LYS A 686 -22.03 -1.25 -25.35
CA LYS A 686 -23.27 -2.02 -25.24
C LYS A 686 -24.10 -1.56 -24.06
N LEU A 687 -25.43 -1.55 -24.23
CA LEU A 687 -26.38 -1.30 -23.16
C LEU A 687 -26.79 -2.64 -22.57
N ILE A 688 -26.56 -2.84 -21.28
CA ILE A 688 -26.87 -4.09 -20.57
C ILE A 688 -27.66 -3.83 -19.29
N THR A 689 -28.47 -4.82 -18.90
CA THR A 689 -29.09 -4.89 -17.57
C THR A 689 -28.29 -5.85 -16.70
N ALA A 690 -27.85 -5.40 -15.52
CA ALA A 690 -27.07 -6.19 -14.58
C ALA A 690 -27.85 -6.37 -13.26
N ASN A 691 -28.06 -7.62 -12.85
CA ASN A 691 -28.76 -7.97 -11.61
C ASN A 691 -28.33 -9.38 -11.15
N SER A 692 -29.05 -9.97 -10.18
CA SER A 692 -28.75 -11.31 -9.65
C SER A 692 -28.94 -12.47 -10.64
N CYS A 693 -29.53 -12.24 -11.81
CA CYS A 693 -29.91 -13.26 -12.80
C CYS A 693 -29.22 -13.11 -14.16
N GLN A 694 -28.59 -11.96 -14.43
CA GLN A 694 -27.88 -11.65 -15.68
C GLN A 694 -26.76 -10.64 -15.43
N ASN A 695 -25.62 -10.81 -16.12
CA ASN A 695 -24.41 -9.98 -15.94
C ASN A 695 -24.04 -9.85 -14.45
N THR A 696 -24.04 -10.99 -13.75
CA THR A 696 -23.95 -11.08 -12.28
C THR A 696 -22.59 -10.65 -11.74
N ASP A 697 -21.56 -10.81 -12.54
CA ASP A 697 -20.18 -10.36 -12.34
C ASP A 697 -20.07 -8.84 -12.28
N ILE A 698 -20.53 -8.11 -13.31
CA ILE A 698 -20.51 -6.64 -13.29
C ILE A 698 -21.51 -6.09 -12.27
N PHE A 699 -22.66 -6.76 -12.07
CA PHE A 699 -23.60 -6.42 -10.99
C PHE A 699 -22.93 -6.48 -9.61
N TRP A 700 -22.14 -7.53 -9.35
CA TRP A 700 -21.37 -7.65 -8.13
C TRP A 700 -20.32 -6.54 -8.03
N ALA A 701 -19.60 -6.24 -9.12
CA ALA A 701 -18.51 -5.25 -9.16
C ALA A 701 -18.98 -3.82 -8.89
N ILE A 702 -20.10 -3.38 -9.46
CA ILE A 702 -20.61 -2.01 -9.25
C ILE A 702 -21.15 -1.77 -7.84
N ARG A 703 -21.31 -2.82 -7.02
CA ARG A 703 -21.83 -2.75 -5.65
C ARG A 703 -20.68 -2.75 -4.64
N GLY A 704 -19.82 -1.74 -4.69
CA GLY A 704 -18.69 -1.54 -3.77
C GLY A 704 -17.32 -1.50 -4.45
N GLY A 705 -17.22 -1.82 -5.74
CA GLY A 705 -15.99 -1.72 -6.52
C GLY A 705 -15.63 -0.31 -7.00
N GLY A 706 -16.46 0.69 -6.69
CA GLY A 706 -16.27 2.09 -7.08
C GLY A 706 -16.86 2.44 -8.44
N GLY A 707 -17.21 3.71 -8.59
CA GLY A 707 -17.73 4.26 -9.85
C GLY A 707 -16.67 4.40 -10.94
N ALA A 708 -17.11 4.77 -12.13
CA ALA A 708 -16.26 5.12 -13.28
C ALA A 708 -15.20 4.08 -13.70
N THR A 709 -15.44 2.80 -13.39
CA THR A 709 -14.46 1.73 -13.58
C THR A 709 -14.98 0.64 -14.52
N PHE A 710 -16.19 0.12 -14.29
CA PHE A 710 -16.72 -1.05 -15.00
C PHE A 710 -17.66 -0.70 -16.17
N GLY A 711 -18.20 0.51 -16.17
CA GLY A 711 -19.16 1.00 -17.16
C GLY A 711 -19.78 2.32 -16.72
N VAL A 712 -20.54 2.95 -17.61
CA VAL A 712 -21.34 4.13 -17.30
C VAL A 712 -22.72 3.67 -16.87
N VAL A 713 -23.00 3.75 -15.57
CA VAL A 713 -24.33 3.44 -15.02
C VAL A 713 -25.29 4.54 -15.44
N LEU A 714 -26.42 4.16 -16.05
CA LEU A 714 -27.48 5.08 -16.46
C LEU A 714 -28.61 5.13 -15.43
N ASN A 715 -28.91 3.97 -14.83
CA ASN A 715 -29.98 3.81 -13.87
C ASN A 715 -29.59 2.72 -12.87
N VAL A 716 -30.02 2.88 -11.62
CA VAL A 716 -30.01 1.81 -10.61
C VAL A 716 -31.40 1.62 -10.06
N THR A 717 -31.80 0.38 -9.81
CA THR A 717 -32.95 0.09 -8.97
C THR A 717 -32.45 -0.28 -7.59
N VAL A 718 -32.91 0.43 -6.56
CA VAL A 718 -32.56 0.21 -5.15
C VAL A 718 -33.77 -0.29 -4.37
N LYS A 719 -33.53 -1.05 -3.30
CA LYS A 719 -34.58 -1.42 -2.34
C LYS A 719 -35.20 -0.17 -1.70
N ALA A 720 -36.50 -0.25 -1.45
CA ALA A 720 -37.23 0.72 -0.66
C ALA A 720 -37.95 0.02 0.50
N PHE A 721 -38.34 0.79 1.51
CA PHE A 721 -38.94 0.31 2.75
C PHE A 721 -40.10 1.23 3.17
N PRO A 722 -41.06 0.77 3.98
CA PRO A 722 -42.04 1.64 4.60
C PRO A 722 -41.38 2.75 5.41
N MET A 723 -41.95 3.95 5.40
CA MET A 723 -41.44 5.10 6.15
C MET A 723 -41.40 4.79 7.66
N PRO A 724 -40.23 4.80 8.32
CA PRO A 724 -40.15 4.57 9.75
C PRO A 724 -40.38 5.86 10.53
N TYR A 725 -40.89 5.74 11.76
CA TYR A 725 -40.73 6.79 12.76
C TYR A 725 -39.33 6.69 13.39
N VAL A 726 -38.84 7.79 13.96
CA VAL A 726 -37.46 7.90 14.44
C VAL A 726 -37.36 8.59 15.79
N SER A 727 -36.53 8.02 16.66
CA SER A 727 -36.07 8.65 17.91
C SER A 727 -34.58 8.99 17.77
N VAL A 728 -34.20 10.18 18.24
CA VAL A 728 -32.83 10.71 18.14
C VAL A 728 -32.29 11.04 19.52
N LEU A 729 -31.05 10.66 19.79
CA LEU A 729 -30.23 11.25 20.86
C LEU A 729 -29.21 12.20 20.22
N GLY A 730 -29.34 13.49 20.49
CA GLY A 730 -28.33 14.49 20.16
C GLY A 730 -27.49 14.87 21.37
N PHE A 731 -26.23 15.20 21.14
CA PHE A 731 -25.33 15.69 22.18
C PHE A 731 -24.33 16.72 21.64
N ASP A 732 -23.98 17.67 22.50
CA ASP A 732 -22.90 18.64 22.34
C ASP A 732 -22.04 18.60 23.59
N ILE A 733 -20.76 18.26 23.45
CA ILE A 733 -19.84 17.98 24.56
C ILE A 733 -18.59 18.83 24.39
N TYR A 734 -18.19 19.52 25.45
CA TYR A 734 -17.03 20.41 25.47
C TYR A 734 -16.12 20.06 26.65
N ALA A 735 -14.81 20.10 26.42
CA ALA A 735 -13.85 20.01 27.51
C ALA A 735 -14.01 21.19 28.48
N THR A 736 -13.95 20.94 29.79
CA THR A 736 -13.90 22.04 30.78
C THR A 736 -12.55 22.76 30.74
N ASN A 737 -12.49 23.96 31.31
CA ASN A 737 -11.23 24.72 31.41
C ASN A 737 -10.13 24.00 32.22
N SER A 738 -10.48 23.05 33.09
CA SER A 738 -9.53 22.25 33.88
C SER A 738 -9.11 20.95 33.21
N THR A 739 -9.72 20.59 32.08
CA THR A 739 -9.50 19.30 31.41
C THR A 739 -8.18 19.30 30.65
N SER A 740 -7.33 18.30 30.92
CA SER A 740 -6.11 18.08 30.15
C SER A 740 -6.42 17.38 28.82
N SER A 741 -5.52 17.53 27.84
CA SER A 741 -5.60 16.82 26.54
C SER A 741 -5.77 15.31 26.73
N THR A 742 -4.94 14.70 27.58
CA THR A 742 -5.04 13.27 27.88
C THR A 742 -6.39 12.88 28.47
N ALA A 743 -6.92 13.62 29.44
CA ALA A 743 -8.23 13.34 30.03
C ALA A 743 -9.37 13.48 29.02
N TRP A 744 -9.28 14.46 28.10
CA TRP A 744 -10.23 14.61 27.00
C TRP A 744 -10.23 13.39 26.08
N PHE A 745 -9.07 12.93 25.61
CA PHE A 745 -9.01 11.79 24.69
C PHE A 745 -9.29 10.44 25.36
N GLU A 746 -9.03 10.28 26.66
CA GLU A 746 -9.48 9.14 27.45
C GLU A 746 -11.02 9.10 27.54
N PHE A 747 -11.65 10.25 27.81
CA PHE A 747 -13.11 10.39 27.78
C PHE A 747 -13.68 10.05 26.40
N VAL A 748 -13.13 10.62 25.32
CA VAL A 748 -13.61 10.39 23.95
C VAL A 748 -13.47 8.92 23.54
N ALA A 749 -12.33 8.28 23.85
CA ALA A 749 -12.14 6.85 23.57
C ALA A 749 -13.20 5.99 24.25
N LYS A 750 -13.48 6.25 25.54
CA LYS A 750 -14.51 5.54 26.29
C LYS A 750 -15.91 5.81 25.74
N PHE A 751 -16.22 7.06 25.41
CA PHE A 751 -17.51 7.46 24.86
C PHE A 751 -17.81 6.76 23.53
N ILE A 752 -16.86 6.75 22.59
CA ILE A 752 -17.00 6.07 21.29
C ILE A 752 -17.16 4.55 21.47
N SER A 753 -16.47 3.94 22.45
CA SER A 753 -16.66 2.53 22.78
C SER A 753 -18.09 2.23 23.23
N MET A 754 -18.69 3.09 24.06
CA MET A 754 -20.07 2.92 24.52
C MET A 754 -21.07 3.07 23.37
N LEU A 755 -20.85 4.02 22.46
CA LEU A 755 -21.65 4.14 21.24
C LEU A 755 -21.56 2.88 20.37
N ALA A 756 -20.40 2.23 20.29
CA ALA A 756 -20.20 1.00 19.53
C ALA A 756 -20.87 -0.22 20.16
N GLU A 757 -20.97 -0.26 21.49
CA GLU A 757 -21.73 -1.27 22.22
C GLU A 757 -23.23 -1.13 21.94
N ALA A 758 -23.75 0.09 21.95
CA ALA A 758 -25.17 0.37 21.71
C ALA A 758 -25.63 0.01 20.28
N GLN A 759 -24.74 -0.07 19.29
CA GLN A 759 -25.08 -0.44 17.91
C GLN A 759 -25.79 -1.79 17.77
N ASP A 760 -25.52 -2.77 18.64
CA ASP A 760 -26.20 -4.09 18.57
C ASP A 760 -27.70 -3.98 18.86
N SER A 761 -28.13 -2.87 19.47
CA SER A 761 -29.54 -2.56 19.72
C SER A 761 -30.17 -1.66 18.64
N GLY A 762 -29.48 -1.47 17.50
CA GLY A 762 -29.93 -0.61 16.40
C GLY A 762 -29.61 0.88 16.57
N PHE A 763 -28.74 1.24 17.53
CA PHE A 763 -28.34 2.62 17.80
C PHE A 763 -27.20 3.05 16.86
N HIS A 764 -27.52 3.84 15.83
CA HIS A 764 -26.56 4.23 14.79
C HIS A 764 -26.49 5.75 14.66
N GLY A 765 -25.35 6.30 14.28
CA GLY A 765 -25.25 7.76 14.21
C GLY A 765 -23.95 8.29 13.67
N TYR A 766 -23.78 9.59 13.84
CA TYR A 766 -22.59 10.34 13.47
C TYR A 766 -22.13 11.18 14.65
N TRP A 767 -20.82 11.35 14.74
CA TRP A 767 -20.24 12.35 15.60
C TRP A 767 -19.10 13.06 14.87
N THR A 768 -18.89 14.31 15.22
CA THR A 768 -17.77 15.13 14.76
C THR A 768 -17.03 15.64 15.97
N MET A 769 -15.71 15.80 15.84
CA MET A 769 -14.90 16.37 16.91
C MET A 769 -13.87 17.33 16.32
N GLY A 770 -13.73 18.49 16.94
CA GLY A 770 -12.64 19.42 16.66
C GLY A 770 -11.36 19.01 17.40
N GLY A 771 -10.21 19.08 16.73
CA GLY A 771 -8.93 18.96 17.43
C GLY A 771 -8.53 20.29 18.10
N ASP A 772 -7.23 20.56 18.16
CA ASP A 772 -6.73 21.82 18.72
C ASP A 772 -7.22 23.05 17.92
N PRO A 773 -7.77 24.12 18.53
CA PRO A 773 -8.00 24.34 19.96
C PRO A 773 -9.46 24.10 20.42
N SER A 774 -10.33 23.55 19.58
CA SER A 774 -11.78 23.57 19.82
C SER A 774 -12.30 22.49 20.76
N TRP A 775 -11.57 21.38 20.98
CA TRP A 775 -11.86 20.26 21.91
C TRP A 775 -13.35 20.10 22.27
N ALA A 776 -14.13 19.88 21.22
CA ALA A 776 -15.58 19.76 21.27
C ALA A 776 -15.99 18.56 20.43
N LEU A 777 -16.96 17.81 20.91
CA LEU A 777 -17.52 16.64 20.26
C LEU A 777 -19.04 16.78 20.22
N ALA A 778 -19.62 16.68 19.04
CA ALA A 778 -21.05 16.80 18.82
C ALA A 778 -21.55 15.67 17.91
N GLY A 779 -22.79 15.26 18.07
CA GLY A 779 -23.32 14.15 17.28
C GLY A 779 -24.81 13.87 17.48
N ALA A 780 -25.32 13.01 16.61
CA ALA A 780 -26.71 12.56 16.63
C ALA A 780 -26.78 11.07 16.29
N PHE A 781 -27.56 10.34 17.08
CA PHE A 781 -27.78 8.91 16.95
C PHE A 781 -29.26 8.58 16.88
N PHE A 782 -29.62 7.60 16.07
CA PHE A 782 -30.95 7.32 15.58
C PHE A 782 -31.38 5.89 15.96
N LEU A 783 -32.66 5.75 16.29
CA LEU A 783 -33.36 4.49 16.46
C LEU A 783 -34.63 4.53 15.61
N TYR A 784 -34.83 3.51 14.78
CA TYR A 784 -35.94 3.43 13.84
C TYR A 784 -36.97 2.41 14.31
N ASN A 785 -38.25 2.80 14.34
CA ASN A 785 -39.35 1.94 14.75
C ASN A 785 -39.16 1.28 16.13
N THR A 786 -38.44 1.95 17.04
CA THR A 786 -38.13 1.42 18.37
C THR A 786 -39.12 1.97 19.42
N PRO A 787 -39.73 1.12 20.27
CA PRO A 787 -40.59 1.56 21.37
C PRO A 787 -39.87 2.48 22.38
N ASN A 788 -40.59 3.44 22.97
CA ASN A 788 -40.00 4.48 23.84
C ASN A 788 -39.29 3.93 25.08
N ASP A 789 -39.80 2.87 25.69
CA ASP A 789 -39.18 2.19 26.83
C ASP A 789 -37.82 1.57 26.46
N THR A 790 -37.75 0.96 25.27
CA THR A 790 -36.51 0.41 24.72
C THR A 790 -35.52 1.54 24.39
N VAL A 791 -35.98 2.64 23.79
CA VAL A 791 -35.16 3.84 23.53
C VAL A 791 -34.51 4.34 24.82
N ALA A 792 -35.30 4.54 25.88
CA ALA A 792 -34.79 4.98 27.17
C ALA A 792 -33.73 4.03 27.73
N SER A 793 -33.96 2.72 27.66
CA SER A 793 -33.00 1.72 28.17
C SER A 793 -31.64 1.73 27.44
N ILE A 794 -31.62 2.08 26.16
CA ILE A 794 -30.39 2.19 25.35
C ILE A 794 -29.64 3.50 25.65
N GLN A 795 -30.37 4.60 25.84
CA GLN A 795 -29.79 5.93 26.05
C GLN A 795 -29.29 6.14 27.49
N GLU A 796 -29.96 5.56 28.49
CA GLU A 796 -29.67 5.79 29.92
C GLU A 796 -28.18 5.57 30.28
N PRO A 797 -27.50 4.48 29.88
CA PRO A 797 -26.08 4.30 30.21
C PRO A 797 -25.18 5.40 29.65
N ILE A 798 -25.50 5.93 28.47
CA ILE A 798 -24.76 7.01 27.82
C ILE A 798 -24.97 8.32 28.58
N LEU A 799 -26.23 8.65 28.90
CA LEU A 799 -26.59 9.86 29.66
C LEU A 799 -25.99 9.85 31.07
N GLN A 800 -25.99 8.70 31.73
CA GLN A 800 -25.37 8.53 33.04
C GLN A 800 -23.85 8.77 32.97
N PHE A 801 -23.16 8.19 31.97
CA PHE A 801 -21.72 8.41 31.78
C PHE A 801 -21.37 9.89 31.56
N LEU A 802 -22.19 10.62 30.79
CA LEU A 802 -22.02 12.06 30.59
C LEU A 802 -22.21 12.84 31.91
N SER A 803 -23.20 12.46 32.72
CA SER A 803 -23.46 13.08 34.03
C SER A 803 -22.34 12.83 35.02
N ASP A 804 -21.79 11.61 35.03
CA ASP A 804 -20.67 11.20 35.91
C ASP A 804 -19.33 11.84 35.49
N SER A 805 -19.23 12.35 34.26
CA SER A 805 -18.01 12.95 33.70
C SER A 805 -17.95 14.49 33.85
N ASN A 806 -18.78 15.09 34.71
CA ASN A 806 -18.93 16.55 34.85
C ASN A 806 -17.65 17.30 35.28
N GLU A 807 -16.69 16.64 35.90
CA GLU A 807 -15.37 17.20 36.22
C GLU A 807 -14.47 17.34 34.96
N THR A 808 -14.76 16.55 33.91
CA THR A 808 -13.97 16.49 32.67
C THR A 808 -14.65 17.21 31.51
N VAL A 809 -15.99 17.17 31.42
CA VAL A 809 -16.73 17.76 30.30
C VAL A 809 -17.96 18.52 30.77
N THR A 810 -18.33 19.56 30.03
CA THR A 810 -19.71 20.08 30.01
C THR A 810 -20.43 19.48 28.83
N HIS A 811 -21.69 19.09 29.01
CA HIS A 811 -22.49 18.51 27.93
C HIS A 811 -23.92 19.07 27.93
N GLU A 812 -24.49 19.14 26.74
CA GLU A 812 -25.92 19.27 26.51
C GLU A 812 -26.37 18.03 25.74
N SER A 813 -27.48 17.42 26.14
CA SER A 813 -28.06 16.29 25.43
C SER A 813 -29.56 16.47 25.30
N TYR A 814 -30.12 16.01 24.20
CA TYR A 814 -31.54 16.15 23.89
C TYR A 814 -32.07 14.93 23.16
N SER A 815 -33.36 14.66 23.35
CA SER A 815 -34.08 13.61 22.66
C SER A 815 -35.15 14.19 21.75
N ILE A 816 -35.16 13.77 20.49
CA ILE A 816 -36.17 14.16 19.50
C ILE A 816 -36.91 12.92 19.05
N TRP A 817 -38.23 13.00 18.95
CA TRP A 817 -39.05 12.00 18.28
C TRP A 817 -39.70 12.64 17.06
N ALA A 818 -39.64 11.96 15.91
CA ALA A 818 -40.33 12.37 14.70
C ALA A 818 -41.21 11.23 14.18
N PRO A 819 -42.46 11.51 13.76
CA PRO A 819 -43.40 10.49 13.29
C PRO A 819 -42.99 9.90 11.93
N SER A 820 -42.06 10.54 11.20
CA SER A 820 -41.46 10.00 9.99
C SER A 820 -39.99 10.42 9.88
N TRP A 821 -39.18 9.56 9.26
CA TRP A 821 -37.78 9.86 8.99
C TRP A 821 -37.60 11.10 8.08
N TYR A 822 -38.48 11.30 7.11
CA TYR A 822 -38.37 12.47 6.22
C TYR A 822 -38.56 13.79 6.97
N GLN A 823 -39.44 13.85 7.97
CA GLN A 823 -39.59 15.04 8.81
C GLN A 823 -38.33 15.33 9.63
N LEU A 824 -37.60 14.30 10.07
CA LEU A 824 -36.35 14.48 10.79
C LEU A 824 -35.31 15.25 9.97
N LEU A 825 -35.26 15.09 8.64
CA LEU A 825 -34.31 15.82 7.79
C LEU A 825 -34.46 17.35 7.90
N SER A 826 -35.66 17.84 8.17
CA SER A 826 -35.92 19.28 8.37
C SER A 826 -35.50 19.79 9.76
N LEU A 827 -35.32 18.88 10.72
CA LEU A 827 -34.95 19.18 12.10
C LEU A 827 -33.43 19.09 12.32
N LEU A 828 -32.72 18.34 11.46
CA LEU A 828 -31.27 18.26 11.49
C LEU A 828 -30.68 19.47 10.74
N PRO A 829 -29.58 20.06 11.23
CA PRO A 829 -28.88 21.11 10.50
C PRO A 829 -28.43 20.57 9.14
N SER A 830 -28.61 21.37 8.08
CA SER A 830 -28.13 20.99 6.75
C SER A 830 -26.62 20.77 6.79
N THR A 831 -26.18 19.59 6.38
CA THR A 831 -24.75 19.23 6.24
C THR A 831 -24.12 19.83 4.98
N SER A 832 -24.87 20.62 4.21
CA SER A 832 -24.43 21.34 3.01
C SER A 832 -23.55 22.54 3.38
N GLY A 833 -22.35 22.26 3.89
CA GLY A 833 -21.29 23.24 4.08
C GLY A 833 -20.15 22.90 3.16
N GLY A 834 -20.16 23.42 1.92
CA GLY A 834 -19.02 23.33 1.02
C GLY A 834 -17.86 24.06 1.65
N THR A 835 -16.94 23.34 2.30
CA THR A 835 -15.73 23.94 2.84
C THR A 835 -14.89 24.40 1.65
N VAL A 836 -14.79 25.72 1.52
CA VAL A 836 -13.83 26.41 0.65
C VAL A 836 -12.38 26.04 1.04
N ALA A 837 -12.19 25.53 2.26
CA ALA A 837 -10.93 25.01 2.75
C ALA A 837 -10.56 23.69 2.06
N LYS A 838 -9.31 23.64 1.61
CA LYS A 838 -8.65 22.46 1.08
C LYS A 838 -8.34 21.50 2.20
N ALA A 839 -8.42 20.20 1.96
CA ALA A 839 -8.18 19.20 2.97
C ALA A 839 -7.37 18.00 2.46
N ILE A 840 -6.69 17.34 3.38
CA ILE A 840 -6.13 16.00 3.21
C ILE A 840 -6.71 15.09 4.28
N THR A 841 -7.22 13.95 3.86
CA THR A 841 -7.93 13.01 4.72
C THR A 841 -7.03 11.82 5.08
N ALA A 842 -7.15 11.29 6.29
CA ALA A 842 -6.83 9.90 6.61
C ALA A 842 -8.07 9.24 7.19
N SER A 843 -8.35 7.98 6.83
CA SER A 843 -9.51 7.29 7.40
C SER A 843 -9.28 5.79 7.57
N ARG A 844 -10.08 5.19 8.45
CA ARG A 844 -10.01 3.74 8.72
C ARG A 844 -11.35 3.20 9.22
N LEU A 845 -11.67 1.99 8.77
CA LEU A 845 -12.73 1.17 9.35
C LEU A 845 -12.18 0.53 10.64
N LEU A 846 -12.77 0.85 11.78
CA LEU A 846 -12.37 0.30 13.09
C LEU A 846 -13.44 -0.66 13.60
N THR A 847 -13.00 -1.85 14.01
CA THR A 847 -13.90 -2.88 14.55
C THR A 847 -14.32 -2.57 15.98
N LYS A 848 -15.44 -3.17 16.43
CA LYS A 848 -15.84 -3.14 17.85
C LYS A 848 -14.73 -3.61 18.78
N ARG A 849 -14.00 -4.67 18.38
CA ARG A 849 -12.84 -5.21 19.10
C ARG A 849 -11.77 -4.14 19.35
N THR A 850 -11.48 -3.33 18.33
CA THR A 850 -10.49 -2.26 18.43
C THR A 850 -10.98 -1.14 19.36
N LEU A 851 -12.24 -0.73 19.21
CA LEU A 851 -12.84 0.31 20.03
C LEU A 851 -12.97 -0.08 21.50
N GLN A 852 -13.23 -1.35 21.81
CA GLN A 852 -13.44 -1.88 23.16
C GLN A 852 -12.15 -2.42 23.81
N GLY A 853 -11.10 -2.64 23.01
CA GLY A 853 -9.87 -3.27 23.45
C GLY A 853 -8.98 -2.36 24.30
N ASN A 854 -7.87 -1.90 23.73
CA ASN A 854 -6.91 -1.07 24.45
C ASN A 854 -7.32 0.41 24.42
N GLN A 855 -8.18 0.80 25.37
CA GLN A 855 -8.67 2.18 25.50
C GLN A 855 -7.56 3.23 25.61
N ALA A 856 -6.50 2.94 26.36
CA ALA A 856 -5.37 3.85 26.50
C ALA A 856 -4.65 4.08 25.15
N LYS A 857 -4.50 3.01 24.34
CA LYS A 857 -3.92 3.14 23.00
C LYS A 857 -4.82 3.90 22.04
N MET A 858 -6.14 3.72 22.14
CA MET A 858 -7.12 4.48 21.38
C MET A 858 -7.02 5.98 21.71
N ALA A 859 -7.03 6.32 23.01
CA ALA A 859 -6.88 7.69 23.49
C ALA A 859 -5.57 8.34 23.02
N GLU A 860 -4.43 7.67 23.22
CA GLU A 860 -3.11 8.14 22.75
C GLU A 860 -3.11 8.40 21.23
N THR A 861 -3.76 7.52 20.47
CA THR A 861 -3.82 7.66 19.01
C THR A 861 -4.72 8.82 18.61
N LEU A 862 -5.89 8.99 19.23
CA LEU A 862 -6.76 10.14 18.98
C LEU A 862 -6.08 11.47 19.33
N GLU A 863 -5.34 11.51 20.44
CA GLU A 863 -4.56 12.68 20.87
C GLU A 863 -3.47 13.04 19.85
N PHE A 864 -2.70 12.05 19.38
CA PHE A 864 -1.72 12.24 18.32
C PHE A 864 -2.37 12.73 17.01
N LEU A 865 -3.51 12.13 16.64
CA LEU A 865 -4.25 12.52 15.45
C LEU A 865 -4.77 13.95 15.55
N ALA A 866 -5.10 14.45 16.74
CA ALA A 866 -5.64 15.79 16.95
C ALA A 866 -4.57 16.90 17.00
N THR A 867 -3.30 16.53 17.00
CA THR A 867 -2.18 17.49 16.92
C THR A 867 -2.03 17.98 15.49
N LYS A 868 -2.01 19.30 15.26
CA LYS A 868 -1.78 19.87 13.92
C LYS A 868 -0.38 19.57 13.42
N SER A 869 -0.23 19.44 12.11
CA SER A 869 1.11 19.40 11.49
C SER A 869 1.89 20.68 11.83
N THR A 870 3.20 20.55 12.07
CA THR A 870 4.07 21.72 12.29
C THR A 870 4.20 22.61 11.05
N ALA A 871 3.83 22.09 9.88
CA ALA A 871 3.75 22.84 8.63
C ALA A 871 2.43 23.62 8.47
N ALA A 872 1.42 23.36 9.31
CA ALA A 872 0.11 23.97 9.19
C ALA A 872 0.16 25.49 9.50
N PRO A 873 -0.56 26.34 8.74
CA PRO A 873 -0.67 27.76 9.05
C PRO A 873 -1.48 27.99 10.34
N SER A 874 -1.30 29.15 10.98
CA SER A 874 -1.93 29.47 12.28
C SER A 874 -3.47 29.38 12.28
N GLY A 875 -4.13 29.55 11.12
CA GLY A 875 -5.58 29.42 10.94
C GLY A 875 -6.06 28.03 10.55
N SER A 876 -5.16 27.05 10.38
CA SER A 876 -5.51 25.68 10.02
C SER A 876 -6.23 24.96 11.15
N SER A 877 -7.21 24.13 10.81
CA SER A 877 -7.96 23.28 11.74
C SER A 877 -7.76 21.81 11.42
N ILE A 878 -7.97 20.97 12.43
CA ILE A 878 -8.06 19.52 12.27
C ILE A 878 -9.43 19.05 12.78
N SER A 879 -10.07 18.19 12.00
CA SER A 879 -11.42 17.70 12.29
C SER A 879 -11.47 16.19 12.23
N PHE A 880 -12.33 15.62 13.06
CA PHE A 880 -12.65 14.21 13.09
C PHE A 880 -14.12 14.03 12.74
N SER A 881 -14.43 12.95 12.01
CA SER A 881 -15.79 12.45 11.84
C SER A 881 -15.80 10.95 12.07
N GLY A 882 -16.75 10.47 12.87
CA GLY A 882 -16.99 9.05 13.06
C GLY A 882 -18.37 8.66 12.57
N THR A 883 -18.39 7.82 11.54
CA THR A 883 -19.61 7.27 10.97
C THR A 883 -19.91 5.91 11.59
N MET A 884 -21.00 5.83 12.36
CA MET A 884 -21.43 4.64 13.10
C MET A 884 -22.72 4.03 12.54
N THR A 885 -22.88 4.15 11.22
CA THR A 885 -24.05 3.69 10.45
C THR A 885 -23.70 2.49 9.56
N ILE A 886 -22.70 1.73 9.97
CA ILE A 886 -22.18 0.58 9.23
C ILE A 886 -23.13 -0.62 9.40
N SER A 887 -23.48 -1.28 8.30
CA SER A 887 -24.27 -2.51 8.33
C SER A 887 -23.39 -3.76 8.45
N SER A 888 -23.66 -4.55 9.48
CA SER A 888 -23.09 -5.90 9.65
C SER A 888 -23.79 -6.96 8.79
N THR A 889 -24.85 -6.61 8.06
CA THR A 889 -25.62 -7.55 7.25
C THR A 889 -24.74 -8.11 6.12
N PRO A 890 -24.52 -9.44 6.04
CA PRO A 890 -23.77 -10.03 4.95
C PRO A 890 -24.54 -9.93 3.63
N VAL A 891 -23.88 -9.39 2.61
CA VAL A 891 -24.41 -9.29 1.24
C VAL A 891 -23.29 -9.68 0.28
N ASP A 892 -23.59 -10.53 -0.70
CA ASP A 892 -22.64 -10.86 -1.76
C ASP A 892 -22.53 -9.68 -2.74
N ASN A 893 -21.54 -8.83 -2.49
CA ASN A 893 -21.18 -7.68 -3.30
C ASN A 893 -19.69 -7.35 -3.16
N ALA A 894 -19.22 -6.38 -3.94
CA ALA A 894 -17.82 -5.98 -3.99
C ALA A 894 -17.36 -5.09 -2.82
N LEU A 895 -18.24 -4.75 -1.88
CA LEU A 895 -17.89 -3.92 -0.74
C LEU A 895 -16.70 -4.52 0.02
N ASN A 896 -15.77 -3.68 0.50
CA ASN A 896 -14.64 -4.17 1.29
C ASN A 896 -15.17 -5.02 2.46
N PRO A 897 -14.72 -6.27 2.64
CA PRO A 897 -15.21 -7.14 3.70
C PRO A 897 -15.11 -6.53 5.11
N ALA A 898 -14.15 -5.62 5.33
CA ALA A 898 -13.98 -4.91 6.59
C ALA A 898 -15.23 -4.11 7.03
N TRP A 899 -16.13 -3.75 6.11
CA TRP A 899 -17.40 -3.11 6.46
C TRP A 899 -18.27 -4.00 7.36
N ARG A 900 -18.21 -5.32 7.23
CA ARG A 900 -19.11 -6.22 7.98
C ARG A 900 -18.77 -6.32 9.46
N ASP A 901 -17.51 -6.09 9.80
CA ASP A 901 -16.99 -6.16 11.18
C ASP A 901 -16.73 -4.77 11.80
N ALA A 902 -16.79 -3.71 10.99
CA ALA A 902 -16.52 -2.35 11.43
C ALA A 902 -17.71 -1.76 12.23
N ALA A 903 -17.39 -1.06 13.31
CA ALA A 903 -18.36 -0.27 14.06
C ALA A 903 -18.34 1.20 13.64
N VAL A 904 -17.15 1.73 13.35
CA VAL A 904 -16.97 3.12 12.95
C VAL A 904 -16.06 3.22 11.74
N HIS A 905 -16.43 4.09 10.82
CA HIS A 905 -15.50 4.63 9.84
C HIS A 905 -15.02 5.97 10.38
N LEU A 906 -13.77 6.01 10.84
CA LEU A 906 -13.14 7.17 11.45
C LEU A 906 -12.38 7.94 10.38
N ILE A 907 -12.68 9.23 10.25
CA ILE A 907 -12.12 10.17 9.28
C ILE A 907 -11.41 11.29 10.04
N VAL A 908 -10.20 11.64 9.62
CA VAL A 908 -9.42 12.76 10.14
C VAL A 908 -8.99 13.64 8.98
N GLU A 909 -9.20 14.95 9.10
CA GLU A 909 -8.88 15.90 8.03
C GLU A 909 -8.08 17.09 8.55
N GLN A 910 -7.03 17.46 7.83
CA GLN A 910 -6.26 18.68 8.06
C GLN A 910 -6.57 19.68 6.95
N HIS A 911 -7.01 20.88 7.33
CA HIS A 911 -7.49 21.91 6.40
C HIS A 911 -6.45 23.01 6.12
N TRP A 912 -6.45 23.61 4.92
CA TRP A 912 -5.65 24.78 4.58
C TRP A 912 -6.33 25.68 3.53
N ASP A 913 -5.74 26.84 3.28
CA ASP A 913 -6.23 27.85 2.34
C ASP A 913 -5.23 28.08 1.19
N ASP A 914 -5.60 28.89 0.19
CA ASP A 914 -4.76 29.12 -0.99
C ASP A 914 -3.54 30.02 -0.71
N SER A 915 -3.49 30.68 0.45
CA SER A 915 -2.32 31.43 0.88
C SER A 915 -1.17 30.51 1.33
N THR A 916 -1.47 29.24 1.59
CA THR A 916 -0.51 28.27 2.11
C THR A 916 0.51 27.86 1.02
N PRO A 917 1.83 28.04 1.27
CA PRO A 917 2.85 27.64 0.30
C PRO A 917 2.84 26.13 0.00
N THR A 918 3.04 25.76 -1.27
CA THR A 918 3.03 24.35 -1.73
C THR A 918 3.96 23.44 -0.93
N SER A 919 5.12 23.92 -0.50
CA SER A 919 6.05 23.13 0.33
C SER A 919 5.46 22.75 1.69
N ARG A 920 4.64 23.62 2.28
CA ARG A 920 3.92 23.32 3.53
C ARG A 920 2.73 22.39 3.28
N VAL A 921 2.02 22.57 2.18
CA VAL A 921 0.96 21.65 1.74
C VAL A 921 1.51 20.23 1.60
N ASN A 922 2.63 20.05 0.89
CA ASN A 922 3.28 18.76 0.73
C ASN A 922 3.68 18.13 2.08
N ALA A 923 4.21 18.92 3.00
CA ALA A 923 4.55 18.43 4.35
C ALA A 923 3.31 18.00 5.17
N MET A 924 2.18 18.70 5.02
CA MET A 924 0.90 18.28 5.64
C MET A 924 0.37 17.00 5.01
N VAL A 925 0.45 16.87 3.68
CA VAL A 925 0.07 15.66 2.94
C VAL A 925 0.92 14.48 3.38
N ASP A 926 2.24 14.65 3.48
CA ASP A 926 3.17 13.62 3.94
C ASP A 926 2.87 13.18 5.39
N ASP A 927 2.62 14.15 6.29
CA ASP A 927 2.27 13.84 7.68
C ASP A 927 0.95 13.06 7.77
N MET A 928 -0.08 13.49 7.05
CA MET A 928 -1.36 12.79 7.04
C MET A 928 -1.24 11.38 6.46
N THR A 929 -0.48 11.23 5.37
CA THR A 929 -0.37 9.99 4.59
C THR A 929 0.55 8.95 5.23
N TYR A 930 1.70 9.38 5.77
CA TYR A 930 2.73 8.46 6.27
C TYR A 930 2.78 8.35 7.79
N ASN A 931 2.26 9.33 8.54
CA ASN A 931 2.24 9.29 10.00
C ASN A 931 0.83 9.03 10.54
N LYS A 932 -0.13 9.92 10.29
CA LYS A 932 -1.48 9.85 10.87
C LYS A 932 -2.26 8.63 10.35
N LEU A 933 -2.25 8.39 9.05
CA LEU A 933 -2.84 7.18 8.47
C LEU A 933 -2.15 5.91 8.99
N ASN A 934 -0.83 5.92 9.19
CA ASN A 934 -0.13 4.76 9.76
C ASN A 934 -0.54 4.50 11.22
N ALA A 935 -0.72 5.55 12.03
CA ALA A 935 -1.23 5.40 13.40
C ALA A 935 -2.64 4.79 13.42
N LEU A 936 -3.51 5.20 12.49
CA LEU A 936 -4.82 4.56 12.32
C LEU A 936 -4.72 3.09 11.88
N ARG A 937 -3.77 2.74 11.01
CA ARG A 937 -3.51 1.35 10.60
C ARG A 937 -3.01 0.48 11.75
N GLU A 938 -2.21 1.04 12.65
CA GLU A 938 -1.69 0.31 13.82
C GLU A 938 -2.81 -0.04 14.82
N LEU A 939 -3.89 0.73 14.87
CA LEU A 939 -5.07 0.40 15.68
C LEU A 939 -5.80 -0.83 15.15
N ASP A 940 -6.00 -0.93 13.83
CA ASP A 940 -6.68 -2.06 13.21
C ASP A 940 -6.01 -2.48 11.87
N PRO A 941 -4.94 -3.28 11.93
CA PRO A 941 -4.15 -3.62 10.74
C PRO A 941 -4.91 -4.48 9.71
N GLY A 942 -5.92 -5.22 10.17
CA GLY A 942 -6.67 -6.17 9.34
C GLY A 942 -7.78 -5.55 8.50
N THR A 943 -8.14 -4.28 8.74
CA THR A 943 -9.27 -3.62 8.08
C THR A 943 -8.87 -2.84 6.83
N GLY A 944 -9.76 -1.95 6.38
CA GLY A 944 -9.57 -1.07 5.24
C GLY A 944 -10.05 0.35 5.52
N ALA A 945 -10.34 1.08 4.46
CA ALA A 945 -10.94 2.41 4.47
C ALA A 945 -12.06 2.47 3.43
N TYR A 946 -13.00 3.39 3.63
CA TYR A 946 -14.03 3.67 2.65
C TYR A 946 -13.43 4.42 1.46
N LEU A 947 -13.44 3.82 0.26
CA LEU A 947 -12.78 4.38 -0.93
C LEU A 947 -13.29 5.76 -1.35
N ASN A 948 -14.54 6.09 -1.03
CA ASN A 948 -15.07 7.42 -1.31
C ASN A 948 -14.59 8.43 -0.28
N GLU A 949 -14.13 8.03 0.91
CA GLU A 949 -13.74 8.91 2.02
C GLU A 949 -12.36 8.57 2.61
N ALA A 950 -11.42 8.17 1.76
CA ALA A 950 -10.06 7.79 2.13
C ALA A 950 -9.01 8.85 1.76
N ASN A 951 -7.76 8.56 2.10
CA ASN A 951 -6.60 9.34 1.70
C ASN A 951 -6.33 9.14 0.20
N ASP A 952 -6.19 10.24 -0.55
CA ASP A 952 -6.03 10.20 -2.00
C ASP A 952 -4.65 9.66 -2.44
N PHE A 953 -3.66 9.70 -1.56
CA PHE A 953 -2.29 9.21 -1.78
C PHE A 953 -2.02 7.88 -1.06
N GLU A 954 -3.08 7.15 -0.67
CA GLU A 954 -2.96 5.98 0.19
C GLU A 954 -2.02 4.89 -0.39
N PRO A 955 -0.88 4.60 0.29
CA PRO A 955 0.00 3.52 -0.13
C PRO A 955 -0.71 2.16 0.05
N GLY A 956 -0.71 1.32 -0.98
CA GLY A 956 -1.42 0.02 -0.92
C GLY A 956 -2.94 0.16 -0.91
N TRP A 957 -3.48 1.21 -1.54
CA TRP A 957 -4.92 1.49 -1.66
C TRP A 957 -5.74 0.29 -2.15
N GLN A 958 -5.18 -0.63 -2.94
CA GLN A 958 -5.87 -1.83 -3.40
C GLN A 958 -6.42 -2.64 -2.23
N TRP A 959 -5.60 -2.89 -1.21
CA TRP A 959 -6.03 -3.60 -0.01
C TRP A 959 -6.92 -2.71 0.87
N SER A 960 -6.54 -1.45 1.07
CA SER A 960 -7.35 -0.57 1.93
C SER A 960 -8.76 -0.36 1.40
N PHE A 961 -8.95 -0.23 0.09
CA PHE A 961 -10.25 0.13 -0.50
C PHE A 961 -11.09 -1.10 -0.83
N PHE A 962 -10.45 -2.22 -1.21
CA PHE A 962 -11.15 -3.39 -1.72
C PHE A 962 -10.83 -4.68 -0.94
N GLY A 963 -9.79 -4.70 -0.11
CA GLY A 963 -9.39 -5.88 0.65
C GLY A 963 -9.14 -7.09 -0.23
N SER A 964 -9.62 -8.25 0.20
CA SER A 964 -9.52 -9.51 -0.56
C SER A 964 -10.31 -9.50 -1.88
N HIS A 965 -11.24 -8.56 -2.07
CA HIS A 965 -12.05 -8.45 -3.29
C HIS A 965 -11.30 -7.87 -4.49
N TYR A 966 -10.14 -7.22 -4.28
CA TYR A 966 -9.41 -6.52 -5.35
C TYR A 966 -9.13 -7.41 -6.57
N ARG A 967 -8.69 -8.65 -6.35
CA ARG A 967 -8.38 -9.58 -7.45
C ARG A 967 -9.58 -9.84 -8.35
N ARG A 968 -10.74 -10.13 -7.74
CA ARG A 968 -11.97 -10.43 -8.48
C ARG A 968 -12.45 -9.20 -9.25
N LEU A 969 -12.41 -8.04 -8.61
CA LEU A 969 -12.71 -6.76 -9.25
C LEU A 969 -11.79 -6.50 -10.45
N HIS A 970 -10.49 -6.70 -10.29
CA HIS A 970 -9.52 -6.49 -11.36
C HIS A 970 -9.75 -7.46 -12.54
N ALA A 971 -10.09 -8.72 -12.28
CA ALA A 971 -10.43 -9.67 -13.34
C ALA A 971 -11.67 -9.23 -14.13
N ILE A 972 -12.73 -8.77 -13.44
CA ILE A 972 -13.95 -8.26 -14.08
C ILE A 972 -13.64 -6.99 -14.89
N LYS A 973 -12.80 -6.08 -14.35
CA LYS A 973 -12.35 -4.89 -15.08
C LYS A 973 -11.64 -5.28 -16.38
N ALA A 974 -10.72 -6.24 -16.34
CA ALA A 974 -9.99 -6.69 -17.52
C ALA A 974 -10.89 -7.36 -18.58
N GLU A 975 -11.99 -8.00 -18.16
CA GLU A 975 -12.97 -8.61 -19.06
C GLU A 975 -13.84 -7.55 -19.78
N TYR A 976 -14.36 -6.57 -19.04
CA TYR A 976 -15.27 -5.56 -19.59
C TYR A 976 -14.56 -4.35 -20.21
N ASP A 977 -13.33 -4.05 -19.79
CA ASP A 977 -12.53 -2.92 -20.28
C ASP A 977 -11.07 -3.29 -20.60
N PRO A 978 -10.81 -4.23 -21.53
CA PRO A 978 -9.45 -4.69 -21.83
C PRO A 978 -8.51 -3.59 -22.40
N GLU A 979 -9.07 -2.47 -22.86
CA GLU A 979 -8.34 -1.35 -23.45
C GLU A 979 -8.17 -0.17 -22.48
N ASP A 980 -8.73 -0.28 -21.26
CA ASP A 980 -8.78 0.78 -20.24
C ASP A 980 -9.28 2.11 -20.81
N VAL A 981 -10.50 2.06 -21.36
CA VAL A 981 -11.26 3.24 -21.77
C VAL A 981 -11.61 4.07 -20.53
N LEU A 982 -12.03 3.41 -19.46
CA LEU A 982 -12.39 4.02 -18.19
C LEU A 982 -11.19 3.99 -17.23
N TRP A 983 -10.84 5.14 -16.70
CA TRP A 983 -9.75 5.29 -15.73
C TRP A 983 -10.06 6.41 -14.75
N CYS A 984 -9.73 6.19 -13.48
CA CYS A 984 -9.71 7.21 -12.45
C CYS A 984 -8.64 6.89 -11.38
N PRO A 985 -8.13 7.89 -10.64
CA PRO A 985 -7.16 7.66 -9.57
C PRO A 985 -7.69 6.66 -8.53
N ASN A 986 -6.84 5.68 -8.17
CA ASN A 986 -7.12 4.63 -7.17
C ASN A 986 -8.40 3.82 -7.44
N CYS A 987 -8.83 3.78 -8.70
CA CYS A 987 -9.87 2.88 -9.18
C CYS A 987 -9.26 1.54 -9.56
N VAL A 988 -10.06 0.47 -9.61
CA VAL A 988 -9.55 -0.88 -9.92
C VAL A 988 -8.85 -0.89 -11.29
N GLY A 989 -7.60 -1.38 -11.32
CA GLY A 989 -6.77 -1.42 -12.53
C GLY A 989 -6.09 -0.08 -12.88
N SER A 990 -6.28 0.97 -12.09
CA SER A 990 -5.69 2.30 -12.34
C SER A 990 -4.16 2.32 -12.34
N GLU A 991 -3.52 1.37 -11.66
CA GLU A 991 -2.06 1.17 -11.62
C GLU A 991 -1.44 0.84 -12.99
N ALA A 992 -2.25 0.47 -13.98
CA ALA A 992 -1.80 0.29 -15.36
C ALA A 992 -1.53 1.62 -16.09
N TRP A 993 -1.79 2.76 -15.44
CA TRP A 993 -1.57 4.10 -15.98
C TRP A 993 -0.92 5.02 -14.93
N VAL A 994 -0.19 6.02 -15.42
CA VAL A 994 0.40 7.10 -14.62
C VAL A 994 -0.08 8.43 -15.18
N GLN A 995 -0.55 9.29 -14.29
CA GLN A 995 -0.81 10.70 -14.61
C GLN A 995 0.44 11.51 -14.29
N THR A 996 0.95 12.27 -15.25
CA THR A 996 2.07 13.19 -15.07
C THR A 996 1.62 14.47 -14.36
N HIS A 997 2.58 15.30 -13.91
CA HIS A 997 2.28 16.53 -13.19
C HIS A 997 1.47 17.55 -14.02
N ASP A 998 1.69 17.59 -15.34
CA ASP A 998 0.94 18.38 -16.31
C ASP A 998 -0.42 17.74 -16.71
N GLY A 999 -0.75 16.59 -16.13
CA GLY A 999 -2.07 15.95 -16.26
C GLY A 999 -2.21 14.95 -17.41
N LEU A 1000 -1.15 14.74 -18.20
CA LEU A 1000 -1.12 13.74 -19.27
C LEU A 1000 -1.25 12.33 -18.67
N LEU A 1001 -2.10 11.50 -19.26
CA LEU A 1001 -2.37 10.13 -18.80
C LEU A 1001 -1.71 9.14 -19.74
N CYS A 1002 -0.70 8.42 -19.25
CA CYS A 1002 0.08 7.45 -20.03
C CYS A 1002 0.04 6.07 -19.41
N ARG A 1003 0.13 5.03 -20.23
CA ARG A 1003 0.29 3.66 -19.73
C ARG A 1003 1.50 3.62 -18.79
N ALA A 1004 1.29 3.09 -17.59
CA ALA A 1004 2.39 2.78 -16.70
C ALA A 1004 3.29 1.80 -17.44
N TYR A 1005 4.61 1.99 -17.36
CA TYR A 1005 5.55 1.07 -17.97
C TYR A 1005 5.35 -0.34 -17.36
N GLN A 1006 4.68 -1.23 -18.10
CA GLN A 1006 4.59 -2.65 -17.76
C GLN A 1006 5.78 -3.36 -18.42
N PRO A 1007 6.64 -4.06 -17.66
CA PRO A 1007 7.67 -4.90 -18.26
C PRO A 1007 7.01 -5.90 -19.22
N LEU A 1008 7.62 -6.04 -20.39
CA LEU A 1008 7.19 -6.84 -21.55
C LEU A 1008 6.26 -8.02 -21.24
N LYS A 1009 5.00 -7.93 -21.69
CA LYS A 1009 4.15 -9.08 -22.02
C LYS A 1009 4.89 -9.98 -23.04
N ARG A 1010 5.22 -11.23 -22.72
CA ARG A 1010 5.58 -12.30 -23.69
C ARG A 1010 4.82 -13.58 -23.32
N ILE A 1011 3.94 -14.04 -24.22
CA ILE A 1011 4.04 -15.22 -25.13
C ILE A 1011 4.04 -16.54 -24.35
#